data_AF-A0A813K9N3-F1
#
_entry.id   AF-A0A813K9N3-F1
#
_cell.length_a   1.000
_cell.length_b   1.000
_cell.length_c   1.000
_cell.angle_alpha   90.00
_cell.angle_beta   90.00
_cell.angle_gamma   90.00
#
_symmetry.space_group_name_H-M   'P 1'
#
loop_
_entity.id
_entity.type
_entity.pdbx_description
1 polymer ?
#
loop_
_entity_poly.entity_id
_entity_poly.type
_entity_poly.pdbx_seq_one_letter_code
_entity_poly.pdbx_strand_id
1 'polypeptide(L)'
;AQGYTVNICGIYAEPKEILQRGMARELHEGKRYNRDIRKLRVTFDAFAPAVRACNGVWCLVKNSQGAAPEVYESGQGEQPIYFNLEAALAWEPSNSSSRPSPSVVDLRVQDLTYIMEGNLNIVCAYNSSSEGADDWRGYALRCRKGDNSTYRVDCAFAKQVAVNILGCEYVDAGELIGLSPENVKAIDEAIFDSRGKSRQSKRLDCTVRDSSGTVLAVKVANLMAAPVPGFQVLTVELKPKCGLVEKQGLPSRYRLFQSEKMASGKIHRISSYDPVKVLSKQPKMVLESLKAAMEEPQNNIRMFLDGKMLFSEDVLAPVEDDCAAKQAIHDSIDQALLEAGLPGTDTVMTMLAGALSSPSMAMPERLKRIQCWAAGETAPLAEQLYKELQDHCGEAATHDLLTCVASFERSVVGIADCFSDEAGIAVATRALDDLLTRVHQGPWDVSVEQEVVRLLCRFLLGRTTHDVSVLLNLVYVDPKDLTPMLEQKLQKMRFKPIELFGIGNQFRCNGIWFRTTVVDLDAKPHSKIPEYARQLEHYATAYYNRGNSTKKEKSKDKSEGEPKEEAIGGHDDSIRFEGEVVWKKDQGGQRGEAELDFLRASLEEPDLQGLVPALAGYRVSDDGSKWLGMSNALYGLADPAILDIKMGTQTWTPNASAEKAKSQSVKAAACTTGSLGVRVVGGKMKDADGKFCKVGYKFEKDVTSAVELEELLSSFLHSDGLRSGSTLVAYCVDYTRTYRMCYASYFQEGNNCLQ
;
A
#
# COMPACT_ATOMS: atom_id res chain seq x y z
N ALA A 1 21.15 20.17 -45.61
CA ALA A 1 20.96 18.72 -45.38
C ALA A 1 21.81 18.35 -44.16
N GLN A 2 21.23 18.36 -42.96
CA GLN A 2 21.93 17.95 -41.74
C GLN A 2 21.88 16.41 -41.68
N GLY A 3 23.03 15.76 -41.79
CA GLY A 3 23.13 14.29 -41.76
C GLY A 3 22.76 13.73 -40.40
N TYR A 4 22.27 12.48 -40.36
CA TYR A 4 22.02 11.75 -39.12
C TYR A 4 23.33 11.29 -38.47
N THR A 5 23.40 11.32 -37.13
CA THR A 5 24.46 10.66 -36.35
C THR A 5 24.03 9.23 -36.04
N VAL A 6 24.87 8.26 -36.36
CA VAL A 6 24.61 6.82 -36.17
C VAL A 6 25.51 6.29 -35.06
N ASN A 7 24.91 5.89 -33.95
CA ASN A 7 25.59 5.19 -32.86
C ASN A 7 25.40 3.68 -32.99
N ILE A 8 26.38 2.89 -32.55
CA ILE A 8 26.38 1.42 -32.69
C ILE A 8 26.61 0.73 -31.34
N CYS A 9 25.72 -0.17 -30.95
CA CYS A 9 25.91 -1.04 -29.78
C CYS A 9 26.03 -2.50 -30.25
N GLY A 10 27.18 -3.11 -30.02
CA GLY A 10 27.43 -4.53 -30.23
C GLY A 10 27.20 -5.29 -28.95
N ILE A 11 26.50 -6.42 -29.03
CA ILE A 11 26.29 -7.29 -27.87
C ILE A 11 26.83 -8.67 -28.22
N TYR A 12 27.68 -9.21 -27.35
CA TYR A 12 28.21 -10.56 -27.48
C TYR A 12 28.05 -11.33 -26.18
N ALA A 13 28.08 -12.67 -26.28
CA ALA A 13 27.95 -13.57 -25.16
C ALA A 13 28.69 -14.88 -25.46
N GLU A 14 28.87 -15.72 -24.46
CA GLU A 14 29.45 -17.05 -24.63
C GLU A 14 28.63 -17.90 -25.63
N PRO A 15 29.27 -18.61 -26.58
CA PRO A 15 28.56 -19.41 -27.59
C PRO A 15 27.54 -20.39 -26.98
N LYS A 16 27.85 -20.97 -25.82
CA LYS A 16 26.95 -21.88 -25.10
C LYS A 16 25.69 -21.16 -24.62
N GLU A 17 25.81 -19.95 -24.09
CA GLU A 17 24.67 -19.14 -23.64
C GLU A 17 23.80 -18.70 -24.82
N ILE A 18 24.42 -18.28 -25.92
CA ILE A 18 23.70 -17.89 -27.14
C ILE A 18 22.83 -19.04 -27.65
N LEU A 19 23.38 -20.26 -27.68
CA LEU A 19 22.64 -21.46 -28.05
C LEU A 19 21.53 -21.79 -27.06
N GLN A 20 21.78 -21.70 -25.75
CA GLN A 20 20.77 -21.96 -24.72
C GLN A 20 19.59 -20.99 -24.82
N ARG A 21 19.86 -19.69 -24.94
CA ARG A 21 18.84 -18.64 -25.11
C ARG A 21 18.07 -18.83 -26.41
N GLY A 22 18.77 -19.17 -27.50
CA GLY A 22 18.17 -19.49 -28.79
C GLY A 22 17.21 -20.68 -28.74
N MET A 23 17.58 -21.75 -28.04
CA MET A 23 16.72 -22.93 -27.83
C MET A 23 15.51 -22.59 -26.95
N ALA A 24 15.69 -21.84 -25.86
CA ALA A 24 14.59 -21.40 -25.01
C ALA A 24 13.57 -20.54 -25.78
N ARG A 25 14.07 -19.64 -26.65
CA ARG A 25 13.22 -18.80 -27.51
C ARG A 25 12.51 -19.60 -28.59
N GLU A 26 13.17 -20.60 -29.19
CA GLU A 26 12.54 -21.50 -30.16
C GLU A 26 11.39 -22.31 -29.52
N LEU A 27 11.56 -22.75 -28.26
CA LEU A 27 10.52 -23.39 -27.47
C LEU A 27 9.34 -22.45 -27.13
N HIS A 28 9.63 -21.18 -26.82
CA HIS A 28 8.62 -20.21 -26.41
C HIS A 28 7.87 -19.57 -27.57
N GLU A 29 8.57 -19.20 -28.65
CA GLU A 29 8.02 -18.43 -29.78
C GLU A 29 7.80 -19.27 -31.05
N GLY A 30 8.22 -20.55 -31.07
CA GLY A 30 8.06 -21.45 -32.22
C GLY A 30 8.91 -21.10 -33.46
N LYS A 31 9.77 -20.08 -33.36
CA LYS A 31 10.65 -19.62 -34.46
C LYS A 31 11.99 -20.34 -34.40
N ARG A 32 12.39 -20.98 -35.50
CA ARG A 32 13.70 -21.67 -35.61
C ARG A 32 14.84 -20.69 -35.40
N TYR A 33 15.69 -21.01 -34.42
CA TYR A 33 16.91 -20.25 -34.13
C TYR A 33 18.10 -20.81 -34.93
N ASN A 34 18.99 -19.93 -35.40
CA ASN A 34 20.20 -20.35 -36.11
C ASN A 34 21.27 -20.85 -35.12
N ARG A 35 21.51 -22.16 -35.10
CA ARG A 35 22.47 -22.81 -34.19
C ARG A 35 23.90 -22.91 -34.74
N ASP A 36 24.15 -22.39 -35.96
CA ASP A 36 25.48 -22.43 -36.56
C ASP A 36 26.36 -21.31 -36.01
N ILE A 37 27.15 -21.63 -34.98
CA ILE A 37 28.10 -20.72 -34.34
C ILE A 37 29.05 -20.06 -35.35
N ARG A 38 29.41 -20.73 -36.45
CA ARG A 38 30.29 -20.14 -37.48
C ARG A 38 29.63 -18.96 -38.17
N LYS A 39 28.31 -18.99 -38.39
CA LYS A 39 27.56 -17.87 -38.97
C LYS A 39 27.43 -16.71 -37.98
N LEU A 40 27.25 -17.02 -36.69
CA LEU A 40 27.21 -16.00 -35.63
C LEU A 40 28.56 -15.30 -35.46
N ARG A 41 29.66 -16.03 -35.61
CA ARG A 41 31.02 -15.45 -35.63
C ARG A 41 31.19 -14.43 -36.76
N VAL A 42 30.70 -14.72 -37.96
CA VAL A 42 30.72 -13.76 -39.08
C VAL A 42 29.96 -12.47 -38.75
N THR A 43 28.85 -12.56 -38.00
CA THR A 43 28.11 -11.37 -37.53
C THR A 43 28.92 -10.56 -36.53
N PHE A 44 29.64 -11.21 -35.62
CA PHE A 44 30.56 -10.53 -34.70
C PHE A 44 31.70 -9.84 -35.46
N ASP A 45 32.32 -10.52 -36.42
CA ASP A 45 33.43 -9.96 -37.21
C ASP A 45 32.98 -8.77 -38.08
N ALA A 46 31.70 -8.69 -38.45
CA ALA A 46 31.11 -7.56 -39.17
C ALA A 46 30.97 -6.29 -38.32
N PHE A 47 31.15 -6.38 -37.00
CA PHE A 47 31.04 -5.25 -36.08
C PHE A 47 32.12 -4.19 -36.31
N ALA A 48 33.39 -4.60 -36.49
CA ALA A 48 34.49 -3.66 -36.76
C ALA A 48 34.28 -2.84 -38.06
N PRO A 49 33.95 -3.45 -39.21
CA PRO A 49 33.57 -2.70 -40.41
C PRO A 49 32.38 -1.75 -40.20
N ALA A 50 31.38 -2.15 -39.41
CA ALA A 50 30.20 -1.32 -39.14
C ALA A 50 30.53 -0.07 -38.33
N VAL A 51 31.40 -0.19 -37.32
CA VAL A 51 31.88 0.97 -36.54
C VAL A 51 32.65 1.96 -37.41
N ARG A 52 33.47 1.47 -38.35
CA ARG A 52 34.18 2.35 -39.30
C ARG A 52 33.22 3.16 -40.18
N ALA A 53 32.03 2.64 -40.44
CA ALA A 53 30.99 3.31 -41.23
C ALA A 53 30.07 4.22 -40.39
N CYS A 54 30.18 4.21 -39.06
CA CYS A 54 29.39 5.05 -38.17
C CYS A 54 30.10 6.39 -37.92
N ASN A 55 29.32 7.46 -37.80
CA ASN A 55 29.76 8.83 -37.51
C ASN A 55 29.39 9.28 -36.09
N GLY A 56 28.97 8.34 -35.24
CA GLY A 56 28.62 8.53 -33.83
C GLY A 56 29.51 7.71 -32.90
N VAL A 57 29.02 7.41 -31.69
CA VAL A 57 29.74 6.57 -30.72
C VAL A 57 29.43 5.09 -30.92
N TRP A 58 30.33 4.24 -30.45
CA TRP A 58 30.07 2.81 -30.38
C TRP A 58 30.46 2.21 -29.03
N CYS A 59 29.80 1.11 -28.66
CA CYS A 59 30.19 0.26 -27.55
C CYS A 59 30.01 -1.22 -27.91
N LEU A 60 30.87 -2.07 -27.36
CA LEU A 60 30.79 -3.52 -27.41
C LEU A 60 30.56 -4.03 -26.00
N VAL A 61 29.48 -4.77 -25.79
CA VAL A 61 28.96 -5.15 -24.48
C VAL A 61 28.94 -6.67 -24.35
N LYS A 62 29.54 -7.19 -23.27
CA LYS A 62 29.44 -8.59 -22.87
C LYS A 62 28.12 -8.78 -22.11
N ASN A 63 27.31 -9.73 -22.56
CA ASN A 63 26.05 -10.07 -21.93
C ASN A 63 26.11 -11.50 -21.39
N SER A 64 26.42 -11.61 -20.10
CA SER A 64 26.46 -12.88 -19.38
C SER A 64 25.14 -13.15 -18.67
N GLN A 65 24.70 -14.41 -18.67
CA GLN A 65 23.43 -14.79 -18.06
C GLN A 65 23.47 -14.56 -16.54
N GLY A 66 22.50 -13.80 -16.02
CA GLY A 66 22.42 -13.49 -14.58
C GLY A 66 23.35 -12.37 -14.11
N ALA A 67 24.05 -11.69 -15.03
CA ALA A 67 24.85 -10.50 -14.75
C ALA A 67 24.30 -9.27 -15.50
N ALA A 68 24.62 -8.08 -15.02
CA ALA A 68 24.36 -6.85 -15.77
C ALA A 68 25.21 -6.84 -17.06
N PRO A 69 24.74 -6.24 -18.17
CA PRO A 69 25.57 -6.08 -19.36
C PRO A 69 26.79 -5.22 -19.06
N GLU A 70 27.98 -5.69 -19.43
CA GLU A 70 29.24 -5.01 -19.13
C GLU A 70 29.90 -4.49 -20.40
N VAL A 71 30.33 -3.22 -20.38
CA VAL A 71 31.05 -2.64 -21.53
C VAL A 71 32.46 -3.23 -21.58
N TYR A 72 32.72 -3.99 -22.65
CA TYR A 72 34.04 -4.53 -22.95
C TYR A 72 34.94 -3.45 -23.56
N GLU A 73 34.41 -2.68 -24.53
CA GLU A 73 35.15 -1.62 -25.21
C GLU A 73 34.19 -0.56 -25.77
N SER A 74 34.65 0.69 -25.93
CA SER A 74 33.84 1.77 -26.52
C SER A 74 34.73 2.82 -27.16
N GLY A 75 34.19 3.57 -28.14
CA GLY A 75 34.94 4.63 -28.81
C GLY A 75 34.09 5.48 -29.75
N GLN A 76 34.78 6.27 -30.58
CA GLN A 76 34.19 7.04 -31.68
C GLN A 76 34.20 6.20 -32.97
N GLY A 77 33.19 6.39 -33.80
CA GLY A 77 33.13 5.86 -35.15
C GLY A 77 34.23 6.43 -36.05
N GLU A 78 34.25 5.99 -37.31
CA GLU A 78 35.23 6.35 -38.35
C GLU A 78 36.69 5.88 -38.08
N GLN A 79 37.02 5.54 -36.83
CA GLN A 79 38.33 5.02 -36.45
C GLN A 79 38.48 3.54 -36.84
N PRO A 80 39.67 3.11 -37.30
CA PRO A 80 39.95 1.70 -37.51
C PRO A 80 40.06 0.99 -36.16
N ILE A 81 39.28 -0.08 -35.99
CA ILE A 81 39.31 -0.94 -34.81
C ILE A 81 39.54 -2.39 -35.21
N TYR A 82 40.12 -3.17 -34.31
CA TYR A 82 40.37 -4.59 -34.49
C TYR A 82 39.86 -5.35 -33.27
N PHE A 83 38.93 -6.27 -33.49
CA PHE A 83 38.41 -7.13 -32.43
C PHE A 83 38.99 -8.53 -32.55
N ASN A 84 39.48 -9.04 -31.43
CA ASN A 84 39.80 -10.45 -31.29
C ASN A 84 38.70 -11.11 -30.45
N LEU A 85 37.85 -11.91 -31.09
CA LEU A 85 36.76 -12.61 -30.41
C LEU A 85 37.26 -13.54 -29.30
N GLU A 86 38.41 -14.20 -29.48
CA GLU A 86 38.97 -15.08 -28.45
C GLU A 86 39.44 -14.29 -27.24
N ALA A 87 40.03 -13.11 -27.47
CA ALA A 87 40.38 -12.19 -26.39
C ALA A 87 39.13 -11.61 -25.68
N ALA A 88 38.06 -11.31 -26.43
CA ALA A 88 36.80 -10.82 -25.85
C ALA A 88 36.06 -11.90 -25.04
N LEU A 89 36.09 -13.16 -25.48
CA LEU A 89 35.51 -14.28 -24.72
C LEU A 89 36.35 -14.60 -23.48
N ALA A 90 37.67 -14.62 -23.61
CA ALA A 90 38.61 -14.82 -22.50
C ALA A 90 38.74 -13.59 -21.58
N TRP A 91 38.16 -12.45 -21.95
CA TRP A 91 38.10 -11.27 -21.11
C TRP A 91 37.15 -11.56 -19.95
N GLU A 92 37.74 -11.71 -18.78
CA GLU A 92 37.01 -11.55 -17.54
C GLU A 92 37.08 -10.09 -17.12
N PRO A 93 35.96 -9.50 -16.66
CA PRO A 93 36.03 -8.23 -15.99
C PRO A 93 37.04 -8.38 -14.87
N SER A 94 38.11 -7.60 -14.90
CA SER A 94 38.98 -7.48 -13.75
C SER A 94 38.07 -7.22 -12.54
N ASN A 95 38.19 -8.00 -11.48
CA ASN A 95 37.57 -7.69 -10.17
C ASN A 95 37.97 -6.28 -9.66
N SER A 96 38.82 -5.55 -10.38
CA SER A 96 38.91 -4.10 -10.41
C SER A 96 37.94 -3.45 -11.43
N SER A 97 36.63 -3.72 -11.34
CA SER A 97 35.75 -2.58 -11.51
C SER A 97 36.12 -1.67 -10.33
N SER A 98 36.96 -0.67 -10.60
CA SER A 98 37.10 0.44 -9.68
C SER A 98 35.68 0.93 -9.50
N ARG A 99 35.06 0.57 -8.37
CA ARG A 99 33.79 1.13 -7.94
C ARG A 99 33.91 2.61 -8.22
N PRO A 100 33.05 3.22 -9.06
CA PRO A 100 33.28 4.58 -9.51
C PRO A 100 33.55 5.43 -8.29
N SER A 101 34.73 6.02 -8.27
CA SER A 101 35.15 6.86 -7.15
C SER A 101 34.19 8.03 -7.14
N PRO A 102 33.56 8.33 -6.00
CA PRO A 102 32.61 9.42 -5.93
C PRO A 102 33.34 10.73 -6.28
N SER A 103 32.61 11.67 -6.88
CA SER A 103 33.13 13.02 -7.10
C SER A 103 33.50 13.62 -5.74
N VAL A 104 34.76 14.04 -5.57
CA VAL A 104 35.21 14.70 -4.35
C VAL A 104 34.76 16.15 -4.41
N VAL A 105 34.05 16.59 -3.38
CA VAL A 105 33.50 17.95 -3.30
C VAL A 105 34.01 18.62 -2.04
N ASP A 106 34.31 19.91 -2.13
CA ASP A 106 34.63 20.76 -0.99
C ASP A 106 33.51 21.79 -0.82
N LEU A 107 32.65 21.59 0.19
CA LEU A 107 31.50 22.44 0.44
C LEU A 107 31.81 23.47 1.51
N ARG A 108 31.53 24.75 1.22
CA ARG A 108 31.66 25.80 2.23
C ARG A 108 30.51 25.67 3.24
N VAL A 109 30.86 25.56 4.52
CA VAL A 109 29.87 25.44 5.61
C VAL A 109 28.87 26.60 5.65
N GLN A 110 29.27 27.79 5.22
CA GLN A 110 28.43 28.99 5.17
C GLN A 110 27.29 28.87 4.14
N ASP A 111 27.48 28.02 3.13
CA ASP A 111 26.48 27.77 2.09
C ASP A 111 25.48 26.68 2.50
N LEU A 112 25.69 26.03 3.65
CA LEU A 112 24.86 24.93 4.12
C LEU A 112 23.97 25.38 5.27
N THR A 113 22.70 24.96 5.23
CA THR A 113 21.74 25.23 6.31
C THR A 113 21.04 23.94 6.70
N TYR A 114 20.99 23.64 7.99
CA TYR A 114 20.27 22.47 8.50
C TYR A 114 18.78 22.53 8.10
N ILE A 115 18.24 21.43 7.53
CA ILE A 115 16.82 21.29 7.21
C ILE A 115 16.14 20.38 8.23
N MET A 116 16.62 19.13 8.28
CA MET A 116 15.98 18.06 9.04
C MET A 116 16.95 16.91 9.30
N GLU A 117 16.61 16.04 10.25
CA GLU A 117 17.33 14.80 10.48
C GLU A 117 16.41 13.64 10.87
N GLY A 118 16.74 12.45 10.38
CA GLY A 118 16.15 11.18 10.81
C GLY A 118 16.96 10.54 11.94
N ASN A 119 16.79 9.24 12.21
CA ASN A 119 17.67 8.55 13.19
C ASN A 119 19.10 8.37 12.67
N LEU A 120 19.26 8.20 11.34
CA LEU A 120 20.53 7.81 10.71
C LEU A 120 21.17 8.92 9.86
N ASN A 121 20.41 9.93 9.42
CA ASN A 121 20.90 10.90 8.45
C ASN A 121 20.55 12.33 8.87
N ILE A 122 21.42 13.28 8.54
CA ILE A 122 21.17 14.72 8.58
C ILE A 122 21.09 15.25 7.14
N VAL A 123 20.19 16.17 6.88
CA VAL A 123 20.00 16.81 5.58
C VAL A 123 20.21 18.32 5.70
N CYS A 124 21.10 18.87 4.88
CA CYS A 124 21.45 20.28 4.83
C CYS A 124 21.13 20.87 3.44
N ALA A 125 20.37 21.97 3.40
CA ALA A 125 20.11 22.72 2.18
C ALA A 125 21.39 23.41 1.71
N TYR A 126 21.60 23.47 0.40
CA TYR A 126 22.64 24.30 -0.19
C TYR A 126 22.04 25.63 -0.68
N ASN A 127 22.51 26.74 -0.14
CA ASN A 127 21.93 28.08 -0.25
C ASN A 127 22.88 29.13 -0.87
N SER A 128 23.98 28.71 -1.49
CA SER A 128 24.95 29.65 -2.08
C SER A 128 24.36 30.49 -3.22
N SER A 129 24.72 31.77 -3.25
CA SER A 129 24.40 32.72 -4.31
C SER A 129 25.58 33.00 -5.27
N SER A 130 26.76 32.41 -5.05
CA SER A 130 27.97 32.71 -5.83
C SER A 130 27.96 32.14 -7.26
N GLU A 131 28.64 32.80 -8.20
CA GLU A 131 28.92 32.25 -9.53
C GLU A 131 29.71 30.93 -9.41
N GLY A 132 29.23 29.85 -10.03
CA GLY A 132 29.73 28.47 -9.86
C GLY A 132 28.91 27.59 -8.91
N ALA A 133 27.96 28.17 -8.15
CA ALA A 133 27.02 27.43 -7.28
C ALA A 133 25.91 26.66 -8.02
N ASP A 134 25.84 26.77 -9.35
CA ASP A 134 24.70 26.29 -10.14
C ASP A 134 24.50 24.77 -10.07
N ASP A 135 25.56 23.98 -9.87
CA ASP A 135 25.44 22.51 -9.82
C ASP A 135 24.76 22.02 -8.52
N TRP A 136 24.86 22.79 -7.43
CA TRP A 136 24.27 22.46 -6.13
C TRP A 136 22.97 23.24 -5.83
N ARG A 137 22.63 24.23 -6.64
CA ARG A 137 21.42 25.03 -6.46
C ARG A 137 20.16 24.15 -6.60
N GLY A 138 19.33 24.14 -5.57
CA GLY A 138 18.14 23.28 -5.49
C GLY A 138 18.42 21.85 -5.00
N TYR A 139 19.66 21.56 -4.59
CA TYR A 139 20.05 20.31 -3.96
C TYR A 139 20.30 20.48 -2.45
N ALA A 140 20.36 19.36 -1.77
CA ALA A 140 20.69 19.22 -0.37
C ALA A 140 21.77 18.15 -0.21
N LEU A 141 22.60 18.34 0.82
CA LEU A 141 23.58 17.38 1.27
C LEU A 141 22.94 16.45 2.31
N ARG A 142 23.01 15.14 2.08
CA ARG A 142 22.61 14.11 3.05
C ARG A 142 23.86 13.41 3.59
N CYS A 143 24.05 13.47 4.91
CA CYS A 143 25.20 12.87 5.62
C CYS A 143 24.76 11.88 6.71
N ARG A 144 25.56 10.84 6.95
CA ARG A 144 25.27 9.81 7.96
C ARG A 144 25.65 10.26 9.37
N LYS A 145 24.82 9.88 10.33
CA LYS A 145 25.13 9.92 11.76
C LYS A 145 25.72 8.57 12.18
N GLY A 146 26.96 8.58 12.66
CA GLY A 146 27.69 7.33 12.91
C GLY A 146 27.98 6.56 11.61
N ASP A 147 28.18 5.24 11.73
CA ASP A 147 28.78 4.39 10.68
C ASP A 147 28.25 4.65 9.25
N ASN A 148 29.13 5.20 8.42
CA ASN A 148 28.89 5.51 7.01
C ASN A 148 29.21 4.36 6.03
N SER A 149 29.63 3.19 6.50
CA SER A 149 30.06 2.06 5.65
C SER A 149 28.98 1.58 4.68
N THR A 150 27.70 1.77 5.01
CA THR A 150 26.57 1.32 4.18
C THR A 150 26.15 2.33 3.12
N TYR A 151 26.68 3.55 3.05
CA TYR A 151 26.17 4.60 2.14
C TYR A 151 26.20 4.20 0.66
N ARG A 152 27.24 3.46 0.25
CA ARG A 152 27.33 2.94 -1.12
C ARG A 152 26.25 1.89 -1.38
N VAL A 153 25.94 1.06 -0.39
CA VAL A 153 24.88 0.04 -0.43
C VAL A 153 23.51 0.73 -0.49
N ASP A 154 23.26 1.73 0.37
CA ASP A 154 22.01 2.51 0.41
C ASP A 154 21.76 3.21 -0.95
N CYS A 155 22.79 3.83 -1.55
CA CYS A 155 22.68 4.48 -2.85
C CYS A 155 22.48 3.47 -3.99
N ALA A 156 23.17 2.33 -3.96
CA ALA A 156 22.95 1.25 -4.92
C ALA A 156 21.53 0.69 -4.83
N PHE A 157 21.02 0.48 -3.61
CA PHE A 157 19.65 0.04 -3.37
C PHE A 157 18.64 1.03 -3.96
N ALA A 158 18.82 2.33 -3.72
CA ALA A 158 17.94 3.34 -4.30
C ALA A 158 17.94 3.30 -5.84
N LYS A 159 19.11 3.16 -6.47
CA LYS A 159 19.27 3.16 -7.93
C LYS A 159 18.81 1.85 -8.60
N GLN A 160 19.12 0.70 -8.01
CA GLN A 160 18.94 -0.60 -8.63
C GLN A 160 17.65 -1.31 -8.18
N VAL A 161 17.13 -0.95 -7.01
CA VAL A 161 15.93 -1.58 -6.45
C VAL A 161 14.78 -0.59 -6.47
N ALA A 162 14.89 0.52 -5.72
CA ALA A 162 13.80 1.46 -5.53
C ALA A 162 13.31 2.09 -6.85
N VAL A 163 14.22 2.52 -7.72
CA VAL A 163 13.88 3.05 -9.06
C VAL A 163 13.20 1.98 -9.92
N ASN A 164 13.56 0.71 -9.82
CA ASN A 164 12.94 -0.35 -10.62
C ASN A 164 11.51 -0.69 -10.15
N ILE A 165 11.25 -0.61 -8.84
CA ILE A 165 9.92 -0.91 -8.30
C ILE A 165 8.95 0.26 -8.41
N LEU A 166 9.45 1.49 -8.26
CA LEU A 166 8.62 2.69 -8.18
C LEU A 166 8.77 3.59 -9.40
N GLY A 167 9.89 3.62 -10.10
CA GLY A 167 10.18 4.52 -11.22
C GLY A 167 11.03 5.73 -10.84
N CYS A 168 11.89 6.19 -11.77
CA CYS A 168 12.77 7.34 -11.58
C CYS A 168 12.02 8.67 -11.48
N GLU A 169 10.76 8.71 -11.90
CA GLU A 169 9.89 9.87 -11.76
C GLU A 169 9.43 10.10 -10.31
N TYR A 170 9.48 9.08 -9.45
CA TYR A 170 9.06 9.18 -8.04
C TYR A 170 10.21 8.96 -7.05
N VAL A 171 11.34 8.40 -7.46
CA VAL A 171 12.47 8.12 -6.56
C VAL A 171 13.63 9.05 -6.89
N ASP A 172 14.08 9.81 -5.89
CA ASP A 172 15.37 10.50 -5.96
C ASP A 172 16.46 9.59 -5.38
N ALA A 173 17.21 8.95 -6.29
CA ALA A 173 18.26 8.01 -5.90
C ALA A 173 19.57 8.70 -5.46
N GLY A 174 19.67 10.02 -5.64
CA GLY A 174 20.82 10.83 -5.28
C GLY A 174 22.11 10.51 -6.06
N GLU A 175 23.07 11.41 -5.89
CA GLU A 175 24.44 11.27 -6.38
C GLU A 175 25.38 11.02 -5.20
N LEU A 176 26.15 9.92 -5.26
CA LEU A 176 27.14 9.60 -4.23
C LEU A 176 28.36 10.50 -4.42
N ILE A 177 28.74 11.21 -3.37
CA ILE A 177 29.87 12.16 -3.37
C ILE A 177 30.85 11.83 -2.23
N GLY A 178 32.08 12.30 -2.37
CA GLY A 178 33.13 12.18 -1.37
C GLY A 178 33.43 13.53 -0.72
N LEU A 179 33.54 13.55 0.61
CA LEU A 179 33.96 14.72 1.39
C LEU A 179 35.24 14.39 2.15
N SER A 180 36.10 15.38 2.40
CA SER A 180 37.22 15.20 3.33
C SER A 180 36.71 15.09 4.78
N PRO A 181 37.41 14.34 5.65
CA PRO A 181 37.09 14.29 7.08
C PRO A 181 36.98 15.67 7.73
N GLU A 182 37.85 16.60 7.33
CA GLU A 182 37.87 17.98 7.81
C GLU A 182 36.62 18.75 7.36
N ASN A 183 36.17 18.55 6.11
CA ASN A 183 34.97 19.18 5.60
C ASN A 183 33.72 18.67 6.34
N VAL A 184 33.61 17.35 6.57
CA VAL A 184 32.50 16.76 7.34
C VAL A 184 32.48 17.26 8.79
N LYS A 185 33.65 17.35 9.42
CA LYS A 185 33.78 17.90 10.78
C LYS A 185 33.32 19.36 10.85
N ALA A 186 33.76 20.19 9.90
CA ALA A 186 33.36 21.59 9.84
C ALA A 186 31.84 21.75 9.63
N ILE A 187 31.23 20.90 8.79
CA ILE A 187 29.78 20.87 8.58
C ILE A 187 29.06 20.48 9.88
N ASP A 188 29.49 19.40 10.54
CA ASP A 188 28.89 18.90 11.77
C ASP A 188 28.93 19.94 12.90
N GLU A 189 30.04 20.65 13.05
CA GLU A 189 30.19 21.75 14.01
C GLU A 189 29.28 22.94 13.67
N ALA A 190 29.23 23.35 12.39
CA ALA A 190 28.42 24.48 11.95
C ALA A 190 26.92 24.28 12.15
N ILE A 191 26.43 23.05 11.97
CA ILE A 191 24.99 22.74 12.09
C ILE A 191 24.57 22.32 13.50
N PHE A 192 25.51 22.05 14.42
CA PHE A 192 25.24 21.41 15.71
C PHE A 192 24.15 22.11 16.53
N ASP A 193 24.27 23.43 16.68
CA ASP A 193 23.34 24.24 17.49
C ASP A 193 21.97 24.42 16.83
N SER A 194 21.88 24.20 15.51
CA SER A 194 20.60 24.23 14.78
C SER A 194 19.77 22.96 14.99
N ARG A 195 20.37 21.90 15.55
CA ARG A 195 19.73 20.61 15.75
C ARG A 195 18.93 20.59 17.05
N GLY A 196 17.82 19.86 17.06
CA GLY A 196 17.02 19.66 18.27
C GLY A 196 17.84 18.99 19.38
N LYS A 197 17.69 19.44 20.63
CA LYS A 197 18.48 18.97 21.79
C LYS A 197 18.49 17.44 21.93
N SER A 198 17.36 16.76 21.69
CA SER A 198 17.25 15.30 21.76
C SER A 198 18.00 14.55 20.65
N ARG A 199 18.39 15.25 19.57
CA ARG A 199 19.09 14.69 18.41
C ARG A 199 20.61 14.88 18.45
N GLN A 200 21.10 15.82 19.26
CA GLN A 200 22.52 16.18 19.37
C GLN A 200 23.43 15.07 19.92
N SER A 201 22.87 13.98 20.46
CA SER A 201 23.62 12.83 20.99
C SER A 201 24.38 12.03 19.92
N LYS A 202 23.99 12.12 18.65
CA LYS A 202 24.68 11.47 17.52
C LYS A 202 25.26 12.52 16.57
N ARG A 203 26.56 12.45 16.30
CA ARG A 203 27.30 13.35 15.40
C ARG A 203 27.45 12.77 13.99
N LEU A 204 27.83 13.59 13.01
CA LEU A 204 28.25 13.07 11.71
C LEU A 204 29.52 12.22 11.82
N ASP A 205 29.61 11.15 11.03
CA ASP A 205 30.79 10.29 11.02
C ASP A 205 31.87 10.84 10.08
N CYS A 206 32.97 11.28 10.67
CA CYS A 206 34.13 11.81 9.94
C CYS A 206 35.13 10.70 9.56
N THR A 207 34.86 9.44 9.92
CA THR A 207 35.78 8.32 9.67
C THR A 207 35.75 7.94 8.19
N VAL A 208 36.92 7.86 7.57
CA VAL A 208 37.08 7.29 6.22
C VAL A 208 36.99 5.77 6.32
N ARG A 209 35.96 5.19 5.72
CA ARG A 209 35.74 3.73 5.67
C ARG A 209 35.67 3.18 4.25
N ASP A 210 35.33 4.02 3.27
CA ASP A 210 35.26 3.63 1.86
C ASP A 210 36.66 3.61 1.25
N SER A 211 36.85 2.69 0.30
CA SER A 211 38.13 2.52 -0.41
C SER A 211 38.54 3.74 -1.24
N SER A 212 37.65 4.70 -1.48
CA SER A 212 37.97 5.97 -2.16
C SER A 212 38.85 6.91 -1.32
N GLY A 213 39.03 6.66 -0.02
CA GLY A 213 39.78 7.56 0.85
C GLY A 213 39.00 8.80 1.30
N THR A 214 37.69 8.84 1.05
CA THR A 214 36.81 9.96 1.44
C THR A 214 35.68 9.50 2.37
N VAL A 215 35.04 10.46 3.05
CA VAL A 215 33.79 10.24 3.76
C VAL A 215 32.64 10.34 2.75
N LEU A 216 31.83 9.28 2.64
CA LEU A 216 30.72 9.25 1.70
C LEU A 216 29.56 10.14 2.18
N ALA A 217 29.01 10.91 1.25
CA ALA A 217 27.76 11.65 1.41
C ALA A 217 26.89 11.49 0.16
N VAL A 218 25.64 11.99 0.19
CA VAL A 218 24.75 11.95 -0.98
C VAL A 218 24.23 13.35 -1.28
N LYS A 219 24.39 13.80 -2.54
CA LYS A 219 23.72 14.97 -3.09
C LYS A 219 22.33 14.55 -3.57
N VAL A 220 21.29 15.14 -2.99
CA VAL A 220 19.87 14.84 -3.30
C VAL A 220 19.13 16.12 -3.65
N ALA A 221 18.03 16.04 -4.40
CA ALA A 221 17.17 17.20 -4.63
C ALA A 221 16.66 17.74 -3.29
N ASN A 222 16.63 19.07 -3.14
CA ASN A 222 16.01 19.68 -1.98
C ASN A 222 14.48 19.57 -2.13
N LEU A 223 13.89 18.63 -1.40
CA LEU A 223 12.46 18.37 -1.45
C LEU A 223 11.62 19.35 -0.61
N MET A 224 12.28 20.19 0.19
CA MET A 224 11.67 21.12 1.13
C MET A 224 11.84 22.60 0.73
N ALA A 225 12.52 22.89 -0.38
CA ALA A 225 12.73 24.25 -0.85
C ALA A 225 12.27 24.43 -2.29
N ALA A 226 11.88 25.66 -2.64
CA ALA A 226 11.50 25.99 -3.99
C ALA A 226 12.68 25.73 -4.95
N PRO A 227 12.41 25.14 -6.13
CA PRO A 227 13.47 24.84 -7.11
C PRO A 227 14.12 26.11 -7.68
N VAL A 228 13.45 27.26 -7.56
CA VAL A 228 13.87 28.55 -8.12
C VAL A 228 13.71 29.67 -7.07
N PRO A 229 14.70 30.56 -6.93
CA PRO A 229 14.57 31.73 -6.04
C PRO A 229 13.34 32.58 -6.36
N GLY A 230 12.70 33.12 -5.33
CA GLY A 230 11.53 33.99 -5.46
C GLY A 230 10.18 33.27 -5.47
N PHE A 231 10.19 31.93 -5.50
CA PHE A 231 8.97 31.11 -5.37
C PHE A 231 8.96 30.40 -4.01
N GLN A 232 7.76 30.00 -3.58
CA GLN A 232 7.56 29.19 -2.39
C GLN A 232 7.10 27.78 -2.78
N VAL A 233 7.47 26.78 -1.97
CA VAL A 233 7.00 25.39 -2.15
C VAL A 233 6.17 24.94 -0.95
N LEU A 234 4.94 24.52 -1.23
CA LEU A 234 4.17 23.71 -0.30
C LEU A 234 4.61 22.25 -0.45
N THR A 235 4.92 21.60 0.66
CA THR A 235 5.20 20.16 0.73
C THR A 235 4.20 19.49 1.65
N VAL A 236 3.38 18.59 1.10
CA VAL A 236 2.53 17.70 1.90
C VAL A 236 3.22 16.35 2.00
N GLU A 237 3.64 15.98 3.20
CA GLU A 237 4.17 14.64 3.50
C GLU A 237 2.99 13.72 3.88
N LEU A 238 2.79 12.65 3.12
CA LEU A 238 1.75 11.64 3.33
C LEU A 238 2.40 10.28 3.60
N LYS A 239 2.05 9.61 4.70
CA LYS A 239 2.41 8.19 4.95
C LYS A 239 1.21 7.30 4.58
N PRO A 240 1.13 6.78 3.34
CA PRO A 240 -0.07 6.10 2.83
C PRO A 240 -0.41 4.81 3.58
N LYS A 241 0.57 4.16 4.22
CA LYS A 241 0.45 2.81 4.81
C LYS A 241 0.09 1.74 3.76
N CYS A 242 -0.40 0.58 4.20
CA CYS A 242 -0.85 -0.51 3.32
C CYS A 242 -2.22 -0.20 2.72
N GLY A 243 -2.31 -0.11 1.38
CA GLY A 243 -3.55 0.22 0.66
C GLY A 243 -4.37 -0.98 0.21
N LEU A 244 -4.21 -2.13 0.87
CA LEU A 244 -4.89 -3.39 0.52
C LEU A 244 -5.81 -3.86 1.65
N VAL A 245 -6.87 -4.57 1.30
CA VAL A 245 -7.72 -5.30 2.23
C VAL A 245 -7.14 -6.70 2.46
N GLU A 246 -6.55 -6.91 3.63
CA GLU A 246 -5.74 -8.10 3.89
C GLU A 246 -6.52 -9.28 4.46
N LYS A 247 -7.64 -8.99 5.12
CA LYS A 247 -8.59 -9.98 5.63
C LYS A 247 -9.96 -9.54 5.16
N GLN A 248 -10.61 -10.40 4.37
CA GLN A 248 -11.94 -10.11 3.84
C GLN A 248 -12.93 -9.83 5.00
N GLY A 249 -13.83 -8.87 4.77
CA GLY A 249 -14.79 -8.37 5.75
C GLY A 249 -14.22 -7.75 7.04
N LEU A 250 -12.90 -7.62 7.18
CA LEU A 250 -12.28 -6.78 8.21
C LEU A 250 -11.83 -5.43 7.65
N PRO A 251 -11.71 -4.39 8.49
CA PRO A 251 -11.10 -3.13 8.09
C PRO A 251 -9.64 -3.29 7.64
N SER A 252 -9.11 -2.24 6.99
CA SER A 252 -7.71 -2.17 6.62
C SER A 252 -6.77 -2.39 7.81
N ARG A 253 -5.56 -2.92 7.57
CA ARG A 253 -4.54 -3.17 8.61
C ARG A 253 -4.29 -1.93 9.48
N TYR A 254 -4.34 -0.73 8.90
CA TYR A 254 -4.21 0.50 9.65
C TYR A 254 -5.33 0.68 10.68
N ARG A 255 -6.60 0.47 10.30
CA ARG A 255 -7.75 0.57 11.23
C ARG A 255 -7.71 -0.52 12.30
N LEU A 256 -7.26 -1.74 11.95
CA LEU A 256 -7.00 -2.78 12.94
C LEU A 256 -5.92 -2.32 13.95
N PHE A 257 -4.82 -1.76 13.45
CA PHE A 257 -3.73 -1.24 14.29
C PHE A 257 -4.16 -0.06 15.16
N GLN A 258 -5.06 0.81 14.69
CA GLN A 258 -5.63 1.87 15.52
C GLN A 258 -6.35 1.31 16.76
N SER A 259 -6.98 0.15 16.66
CA SER A 259 -7.61 -0.50 17.83
C SER A 259 -6.57 -0.96 18.86
N GLU A 260 -5.41 -1.47 18.42
CA GLU A 260 -4.30 -1.79 19.33
C GLU A 260 -3.70 -0.53 19.97
N LYS A 261 -3.51 0.54 19.19
CA LYS A 261 -3.01 1.81 19.71
C LYS A 261 -3.94 2.39 20.76
N MET A 262 -5.25 2.33 20.53
CA MET A 262 -6.26 2.77 21.49
C MET A 262 -6.22 1.90 22.75
N ALA A 263 -6.21 0.58 22.61
CA ALA A 263 -6.15 -0.36 23.73
C ALA A 263 -4.86 -0.21 24.57
N SER A 264 -3.74 0.15 23.93
CA SER A 264 -2.46 0.39 24.59
C SER A 264 -2.28 1.84 25.10
N GLY A 265 -3.27 2.71 24.91
CA GLY A 265 -3.23 4.11 25.34
C GLY A 265 -2.22 4.99 24.56
N LYS A 266 -1.78 4.55 23.37
CA LYS A 266 -0.87 5.31 22.50
C LYS A 266 -1.57 6.44 21.72
N ILE A 267 -2.89 6.39 21.64
CA ILE A 267 -3.74 7.41 21.01
C ILE A 267 -4.98 7.63 21.89
N HIS A 268 -5.54 8.83 21.84
CA HIS A 268 -6.79 9.18 22.53
C HIS A 268 -8.01 8.96 21.64
N ARG A 269 -7.82 9.04 20.31
CA ARG A 269 -8.89 8.92 19.33
C ARG A 269 -8.45 8.11 18.11
N ILE A 270 -9.36 7.31 17.59
CA ILE A 270 -9.14 6.53 16.36
C ILE A 270 -9.34 7.45 15.16
N SER A 271 -8.33 7.50 14.29
CA SER A 271 -8.40 8.24 13.03
C SER A 271 -9.32 7.55 12.01
N SER A 272 -10.19 8.33 11.35
CA SER A 272 -11.01 7.89 10.21
C SER A 272 -10.21 7.76 8.90
N TYR A 273 -8.92 8.11 8.92
CA TYR A 273 -8.01 7.90 7.79
C TYR A 273 -8.00 6.42 7.36
N ASP A 274 -8.15 6.19 6.05
CA ASP A 274 -8.12 4.85 5.48
C ASP A 274 -7.15 4.78 4.29
N PRO A 275 -6.03 4.04 4.44
CA PRO A 275 -5.07 3.75 3.38
C PRO A 275 -5.66 3.15 2.11
N VAL A 276 -6.67 2.27 2.24
CA VAL A 276 -7.31 1.61 1.09
C VAL A 276 -7.98 2.67 0.22
N LYS A 277 -8.61 3.67 0.85
CA LYS A 277 -9.20 4.81 0.14
C LYS A 277 -8.15 5.68 -0.54
N VAL A 278 -7.04 5.99 0.13
CA VAL A 278 -5.95 6.83 -0.43
C VAL A 278 -5.31 6.20 -1.68
N LEU A 279 -5.15 4.88 -1.71
CA LEU A 279 -4.54 4.16 -2.83
C LEU A 279 -5.55 3.53 -3.80
N SER A 280 -6.84 3.90 -3.67
CA SER A 280 -7.95 3.37 -4.50
C SER A 280 -7.99 3.92 -5.93
N LYS A 281 -7.34 5.06 -6.17
CA LYS A 281 -7.49 5.91 -7.37
C LYS A 281 -8.92 6.38 -7.63
N GLN A 282 -9.78 6.41 -6.61
CA GLN A 282 -11.12 6.99 -6.70
C GLN A 282 -11.11 8.39 -6.06
N PRO A 283 -11.22 9.48 -6.85
CA PRO A 283 -11.00 10.84 -6.36
C PRO A 283 -11.78 11.21 -5.10
N LYS A 284 -13.06 10.79 -5.03
CA LYS A 284 -13.91 11.02 -3.87
C LYS A 284 -13.39 10.33 -2.61
N MET A 285 -13.02 9.05 -2.72
CA MET A 285 -12.52 8.25 -1.60
C MET A 285 -11.14 8.76 -1.13
N VAL A 286 -10.28 9.12 -2.07
CA VAL A 286 -8.98 9.74 -1.76
C VAL A 286 -9.19 11.06 -1.01
N LEU A 287 -10.08 11.93 -1.49
CA LEU A 287 -10.38 13.21 -0.83
C LEU A 287 -10.94 13.00 0.59
N GLU A 288 -11.91 12.11 0.77
CA GLU A 288 -12.45 11.77 2.08
C GLU A 288 -11.34 11.34 3.05
N SER A 289 -10.42 10.50 2.60
CA SER A 289 -9.32 10.01 3.44
C SER A 289 -8.27 11.09 3.73
N LEU A 290 -7.96 11.97 2.76
CA LEU A 290 -7.09 13.12 3.00
C LEU A 290 -7.70 14.10 4.01
N LYS A 291 -9.02 14.35 3.94
CA LYS A 291 -9.73 15.16 4.94
C LYS A 291 -9.69 14.53 6.32
N ALA A 292 -9.94 13.22 6.41
CA ALA A 292 -9.80 12.49 7.66
C ALA A 292 -8.37 12.54 8.25
N ALA A 293 -7.34 12.57 7.40
CA ALA A 293 -5.96 12.80 7.84
C ALA A 293 -5.75 14.24 8.35
N MET A 294 -6.40 15.24 7.77
CA MET A 294 -6.33 16.62 8.28
C MET A 294 -7.06 16.80 9.61
N GLU A 295 -8.09 16.00 9.90
CA GLU A 295 -8.80 16.03 11.19
C GLU A 295 -8.03 15.32 12.31
N GLU A 296 -7.37 14.21 11.97
CA GLU A 296 -6.61 13.36 12.89
C GLU A 296 -5.27 12.95 12.24
N PRO A 297 -4.26 13.85 12.23
CA PRO A 297 -3.02 13.67 11.46
C PRO A 297 -2.17 12.51 11.91
N GLN A 298 -2.00 12.35 13.23
CA GLN A 298 -1.05 11.42 13.83
C GLN A 298 0.30 11.47 13.11
N ASN A 299 0.70 10.37 12.47
CA ASN A 299 1.90 10.31 11.63
C ASN A 299 1.58 10.05 10.15
N ASN A 300 0.37 10.38 9.71
CA ASN A 300 -0.12 10.12 8.36
C ASN A 300 0.01 11.33 7.45
N ILE A 301 -0.16 12.56 7.93
CA ILE A 301 -0.03 13.77 7.12
C ILE A 301 0.70 14.89 7.87
N ARG A 302 1.53 15.64 7.14
CA ARG A 302 2.17 16.89 7.57
C ARG A 302 2.26 17.87 6.42
N MET A 303 2.26 19.16 6.71
CA MET A 303 2.44 20.22 5.70
C MET A 303 3.58 21.14 6.08
N PHE A 304 4.38 21.51 5.08
CA PHE A 304 5.50 22.42 5.21
C PHE A 304 5.45 23.49 4.12
N LEU A 305 5.81 24.72 4.45
CA LEU A 305 6.02 25.80 3.48
C LEU A 305 7.47 26.25 3.55
N ASP A 306 8.21 26.06 2.44
CA ASP A 306 9.66 26.28 2.38
C ASP A 306 10.41 25.59 3.54
N GLY A 307 10.00 24.36 3.84
CA GLY A 307 10.58 23.52 4.89
C GLY A 307 10.16 23.88 6.31
N LYS A 308 9.42 24.96 6.52
CA LYS A 308 8.85 25.33 7.83
C LYS A 308 7.55 24.55 8.05
N MET A 309 7.42 23.91 9.21
CA MET A 309 6.20 23.18 9.58
C MET A 309 5.01 24.13 9.62
N LEU A 310 3.98 23.84 8.81
CA LEU A 310 2.68 24.50 8.85
C LEU A 310 1.64 23.67 9.62
N PHE A 311 1.69 22.34 9.47
CA PHE A 311 0.65 21.46 9.99
C PHE A 311 1.19 20.09 10.37
N SER A 312 0.85 19.63 11.57
CA SER A 312 1.13 18.27 12.06
C SER A 312 0.30 17.96 13.31
N GLU A 313 0.38 16.71 13.78
CA GLU A 313 -0.18 16.30 15.07
C GLU A 313 0.28 17.20 16.23
N ASP A 314 1.57 17.50 16.32
CA ASP A 314 2.14 18.31 17.42
C ASP A 314 1.58 19.75 17.45
N VAL A 315 1.05 20.22 16.32
CA VAL A 315 0.39 21.54 16.20
C VAL A 315 -1.06 21.47 16.69
N LEU A 316 -1.76 20.35 16.46
CA LEU A 316 -3.18 20.19 16.83
C LEU A 316 -3.38 19.65 18.26
N ALA A 317 -2.50 18.76 18.73
CA ALA A 317 -2.66 18.08 20.02
C ALA A 317 -2.84 19.04 21.23
N PRO A 318 -2.16 20.21 21.31
CA PRO A 318 -2.38 21.15 22.41
C PRO A 318 -3.79 21.78 22.46
N VAL A 319 -4.54 21.71 21.36
CA VAL A 319 -5.86 22.32 21.19
C VAL A 319 -6.92 21.29 20.79
N GLU A 320 -6.70 20.01 21.13
CA GLU A 320 -7.54 18.90 20.67
C GLU A 320 -9.03 19.07 21.02
N ASP A 321 -9.34 19.66 22.18
CA ASP A 321 -10.71 19.88 22.64
C ASP A 321 -11.26 21.29 22.34
N ASP A 322 -10.45 22.17 21.72
CA ASP A 322 -10.83 23.56 21.43
C ASP A 322 -11.12 23.76 19.93
N CYS A 323 -12.40 23.68 19.58
CA CYS A 323 -12.87 23.85 18.21
C CYS A 323 -12.50 25.22 17.61
N ALA A 324 -12.52 26.29 18.41
CA ALA A 324 -12.21 27.63 17.92
C ALA A 324 -10.70 27.77 17.63
N ALA A 325 -9.85 27.22 18.50
CA ALA A 325 -8.41 27.21 18.29
C ALA A 325 -8.01 26.34 17.09
N LYS A 326 -8.66 25.18 16.87
CA LYS A 326 -8.47 24.39 15.64
C LYS A 326 -8.84 25.16 14.40
N GLN A 327 -9.99 25.84 14.40
CA GLN A 327 -10.40 26.66 13.27
C GLN A 327 -9.39 27.78 12.98
N ALA A 328 -8.87 28.45 14.01
CA ALA A 328 -7.83 29.47 13.83
C ALA A 328 -6.53 28.92 13.22
N ILE A 329 -6.14 27.68 13.55
CA ILE A 329 -5.01 27.00 12.89
C ILE A 329 -5.32 26.76 11.41
N HIS A 330 -6.51 26.25 11.08
CA HIS A 330 -6.92 26.06 9.69
C HIS A 330 -6.93 27.36 8.89
N ASP A 331 -7.47 28.44 9.47
CA ASP A 331 -7.49 29.77 8.85
C ASP A 331 -6.06 30.30 8.63
N SER A 332 -5.15 30.07 9.58
CA SER A 332 -3.74 30.45 9.44
C SER A 332 -3.03 29.67 8.33
N ILE A 333 -3.38 28.39 8.12
CA ILE A 333 -2.83 27.59 7.01
C ILE A 333 -3.34 28.16 5.69
N ASP A 334 -4.64 28.40 5.58
CA ASP A 334 -5.25 28.98 4.37
C ASP A 334 -4.65 30.34 4.03
N GLN A 335 -4.41 31.20 5.03
CA GLN A 335 -3.72 32.46 4.82
C GLN A 335 -2.30 32.25 4.28
N ALA A 336 -1.50 31.35 4.89
CA ALA A 336 -0.14 31.07 4.44
C ALA A 336 -0.11 30.49 3.00
N LEU A 337 -1.10 29.68 2.62
CA LEU A 337 -1.24 29.16 1.27
C LEU A 337 -1.55 30.28 0.26
N LEU A 338 -2.50 31.15 0.59
CA LEU A 338 -2.87 32.29 -0.26
C LEU A 338 -1.70 33.27 -0.46
N GLU A 339 -0.93 33.54 0.59
CA GLU A 339 0.29 34.36 0.53
C GLU A 339 1.36 33.73 -0.39
N ALA A 340 1.42 32.40 -0.44
CA ALA A 340 2.29 31.65 -1.34
C ALA A 340 1.73 31.51 -2.78
N GLY A 341 0.59 32.13 -3.09
CA GLY A 341 -0.07 32.05 -4.40
C GLY A 341 -0.80 30.72 -4.65
N LEU A 342 -0.96 29.89 -3.63
CA LEU A 342 -1.69 28.62 -3.68
C LEU A 342 -3.14 28.82 -3.22
N PRO A 343 -4.07 27.95 -3.66
CA PRO A 343 -5.44 28.03 -3.16
C PRO A 343 -5.52 27.51 -1.71
N GLY A 344 -6.65 27.76 -1.04
CA GLY A 344 -6.89 27.26 0.31
C GLY A 344 -6.84 25.73 0.42
N THR A 345 -6.71 25.24 1.65
CA THR A 345 -6.43 23.84 2.02
C THR A 345 -7.42 22.87 1.38
N ASP A 346 -8.72 23.20 1.40
CA ASP A 346 -9.77 22.35 0.80
C ASP A 346 -9.56 22.12 -0.71
N THR A 347 -9.15 23.18 -1.41
CA THR A 347 -8.86 23.08 -2.85
C THR A 347 -7.56 22.32 -3.08
N VAL A 348 -6.52 22.58 -2.26
CA VAL A 348 -5.27 21.80 -2.31
C VAL A 348 -5.54 20.31 -2.11
N MET A 349 -6.32 19.91 -1.10
CA MET A 349 -6.66 18.50 -0.86
C MET A 349 -7.44 17.90 -2.03
N THR A 350 -8.36 18.66 -2.63
CA THR A 350 -9.09 18.23 -3.82
C THR A 350 -8.15 18.03 -5.02
N MET A 351 -7.19 18.93 -5.22
CA MET A 351 -6.17 18.82 -6.27
C MET A 351 -5.26 17.60 -6.05
N LEU A 352 -4.80 17.39 -4.82
CA LEU A 352 -3.98 16.22 -4.48
C LEU A 352 -4.76 14.91 -4.67
N ALA A 353 -6.04 14.87 -4.29
CA ALA A 353 -6.91 13.72 -4.53
C ALA A 353 -7.07 13.42 -6.03
N GLY A 354 -7.25 14.46 -6.85
CA GLY A 354 -7.27 14.34 -8.31
C GLY A 354 -5.95 13.81 -8.88
N ALA A 355 -4.82 14.38 -8.44
CA ALA A 355 -3.49 13.97 -8.89
C ALA A 355 -3.17 12.51 -8.51
N LEU A 356 -3.44 12.10 -7.27
CA LEU A 356 -3.23 10.73 -6.79
C LEU A 356 -4.13 9.71 -7.50
N SER A 357 -5.31 10.16 -7.95
CA SER A 357 -6.27 9.30 -8.67
C SER A 357 -6.03 9.26 -10.18
N SER A 358 -5.12 10.10 -10.68
CA SER A 358 -4.90 10.23 -12.12
C SER A 358 -4.38 8.92 -12.75
N PRO A 359 -4.84 8.55 -13.95
CA PRO A 359 -4.23 7.46 -14.72
C PRO A 359 -2.74 7.65 -15.00
N SER A 360 -2.27 8.92 -15.12
CA SER A 360 -0.85 9.22 -15.33
C SER A 360 -0.02 9.11 -14.04
N MET A 361 -0.67 8.99 -12.88
CA MET A 361 -0.03 8.70 -11.60
C MET A 361 0.03 7.18 -11.37
N ALA A 362 1.16 6.57 -11.72
CA ALA A 362 1.40 5.13 -11.56
C ALA A 362 1.80 4.72 -10.13
N MET A 363 2.20 5.69 -9.29
CA MET A 363 2.75 5.44 -7.96
C MET A 363 1.82 4.60 -7.04
N PRO A 364 0.51 4.86 -6.91
CA PRO A 364 -0.36 4.06 -6.04
C PRO A 364 -0.42 2.58 -6.41
N GLU A 365 -0.53 2.27 -7.70
CA GLU A 365 -0.54 0.88 -8.19
C GLU A 365 0.82 0.20 -7.98
N ARG A 366 1.92 0.92 -8.23
CA ARG A 366 3.27 0.40 -8.00
C ARG A 366 3.49 0.08 -6.52
N LEU A 367 3.07 0.95 -5.61
CA LEU A 367 3.11 0.68 -4.17
C LEU A 367 2.29 -0.57 -3.83
N LYS A 368 1.00 -0.61 -4.18
CA LYS A 368 0.11 -1.73 -3.86
C LYS A 368 0.65 -3.06 -4.38
N ARG A 369 1.17 -3.10 -5.60
CA ARG A 369 1.76 -4.29 -6.23
C ARG A 369 2.88 -4.91 -5.39
N ILE A 370 3.71 -4.07 -4.77
CA ILE A 370 4.80 -4.52 -3.90
C ILE A 370 4.25 -4.89 -2.52
N GLN A 371 3.28 -4.11 -2.00
CA GLN A 371 2.61 -4.38 -0.72
C GLN A 371 1.92 -5.75 -0.69
N CYS A 372 1.42 -6.24 -1.83
CA CYS A 372 0.84 -7.59 -1.97
C CYS A 372 1.74 -8.70 -1.42
N TRP A 373 3.07 -8.56 -1.56
CA TRP A 373 4.05 -9.55 -1.10
C TRP A 373 4.26 -9.57 0.41
N ALA A 374 3.64 -8.66 1.16
CA ALA A 374 3.73 -8.58 2.62
C ALA A 374 2.37 -8.33 3.29
N ALA A 375 1.28 -8.62 2.58
CA ALA A 375 -0.10 -8.45 3.00
C ALA A 375 -0.75 -9.82 3.31
N GLY A 376 -1.72 -9.84 4.21
CA GLY A 376 -2.46 -11.05 4.58
C GLY A 376 -1.56 -12.19 5.07
N GLU A 377 -1.82 -13.41 4.58
CA GLU A 377 -1.15 -14.65 4.97
C GLU A 377 0.29 -14.80 4.44
N THR A 378 0.80 -13.83 3.68
CA THR A 378 2.20 -13.85 3.22
C THR A 378 3.20 -13.79 4.38
N ALA A 379 2.86 -13.13 5.51
CA ALA A 379 3.80 -12.93 6.61
C ALA A 379 4.10 -14.21 7.41
N PRO A 380 3.12 -15.04 7.82
CA PRO A 380 3.38 -16.36 8.40
C PRO A 380 4.17 -17.29 7.48
N LEU A 381 3.89 -17.29 6.17
CA LEU A 381 4.63 -18.11 5.20
C LEU A 381 6.08 -17.63 5.03
N ALA A 382 6.31 -16.32 4.99
CA ALA A 382 7.65 -15.74 4.95
C ALA A 382 8.46 -16.07 6.21
N GLU A 383 7.84 -16.12 7.40
CA GLU A 383 8.53 -16.58 8.61
C GLU A 383 8.98 -18.04 8.52
N GLN A 384 8.15 -18.91 7.96
CA GLN A 384 8.51 -20.32 7.78
C GLN A 384 9.68 -20.46 6.81
N LEU A 385 9.62 -19.85 5.63
CA LEU A 385 10.73 -19.85 4.67
C LEU A 385 12.02 -19.23 5.24
N TYR A 386 11.88 -18.19 6.07
CA TYR A 386 13.02 -17.58 6.75
C TYR A 386 13.69 -18.54 7.72
N LYS A 387 12.92 -19.32 8.48
CA LYS A 387 13.45 -20.38 9.36
C LYS A 387 14.16 -21.47 8.57
N GLU A 388 13.55 -21.96 7.49
CA GLU A 388 14.18 -22.97 6.62
C GLU A 388 15.52 -22.47 6.04
N LEU A 389 15.60 -21.20 5.62
CA LEU A 389 16.85 -20.61 5.15
C LEU A 389 17.91 -20.55 6.26
N GLN A 390 17.52 -20.13 7.47
CA GLN A 390 18.42 -20.08 8.62
C GLN A 390 18.93 -21.47 9.02
N ASP A 391 18.06 -22.47 9.00
CA ASP A 391 18.42 -23.85 9.32
C ASP A 391 19.36 -24.45 8.28
N HIS A 392 19.22 -24.04 7.00
CA HIS A 392 20.07 -24.54 5.92
C HIS A 392 21.47 -23.91 5.87
N CYS A 393 21.58 -22.58 5.87
CA CYS A 393 22.85 -21.89 5.65
C CYS A 393 23.41 -21.17 6.90
N GLY A 394 22.67 -21.16 8.00
CA GLY A 394 23.03 -20.47 9.24
C GLY A 394 22.67 -18.99 9.24
N GLU A 395 22.66 -18.40 10.44
CA GLU A 395 22.25 -17.00 10.64
C GLU A 395 23.15 -15.99 9.91
N ALA A 396 24.47 -16.20 9.92
CA ALA A 396 25.42 -15.29 9.29
C ALA A 396 25.26 -15.25 7.76
N ALA A 397 25.16 -16.41 7.11
CA ALA A 397 24.93 -16.47 5.68
C ALA A 397 23.55 -15.92 5.30
N THR A 398 22.52 -16.20 6.11
CA THR A 398 21.17 -15.62 5.93
C THR A 398 21.22 -14.09 5.99
N HIS A 399 21.97 -13.53 6.94
CA HIS A 399 22.16 -12.08 7.05
C HIS A 399 22.80 -11.51 5.79
N ASP A 400 23.89 -12.11 5.31
CA ASP A 400 24.59 -11.67 4.11
C ASP A 400 23.68 -11.73 2.87
N LEU A 401 22.93 -12.83 2.71
CA LEU A 401 21.99 -13.03 1.60
C LEU A 401 20.85 -12.00 1.60
N LEU A 402 20.27 -11.69 2.77
CA LEU A 402 19.10 -10.82 2.90
C LEU A 402 19.44 -9.34 3.16
N THR A 403 20.72 -8.98 3.24
CA THR A 403 21.18 -7.57 3.24
C THR A 403 21.89 -7.17 1.96
N CYS A 404 22.25 -8.14 1.11
CA CYS A 404 22.89 -7.88 -0.18
C CYS A 404 21.93 -7.23 -1.19
N VAL A 405 22.36 -6.12 -1.80
CA VAL A 405 21.59 -5.40 -2.84
C VAL A 405 21.29 -6.28 -4.05
N ALA A 406 22.22 -7.16 -4.46
CA ALA A 406 22.01 -8.06 -5.60
C ALA A 406 20.84 -9.04 -5.37
N SER A 407 20.58 -9.44 -4.12
CA SER A 407 19.42 -10.28 -3.79
C SER A 407 18.11 -9.52 -4.01
N PHE A 408 18.06 -8.25 -3.60
CA PHE A 408 16.91 -7.39 -3.84
C PHE A 408 16.73 -7.06 -5.33
N GLU A 409 17.81 -6.80 -6.07
CA GLU A 409 17.77 -6.57 -7.51
C GLU A 409 17.17 -7.77 -8.26
N ARG A 410 17.57 -9.00 -7.92
CA ARG A 410 16.92 -10.20 -8.49
C ARG A 410 15.44 -10.31 -8.11
N SER A 411 15.06 -9.81 -6.94
CA SER A 411 13.68 -9.90 -6.44
C SER A 411 12.69 -9.01 -7.17
N VAL A 412 13.14 -7.90 -7.79
CA VAL A 412 12.23 -6.98 -8.51
C VAL A 412 11.89 -7.47 -9.92
N VAL A 413 12.60 -8.47 -10.46
CA VAL A 413 12.33 -9.02 -11.79
C VAL A 413 10.92 -9.60 -11.85
N GLY A 414 10.13 -9.19 -12.86
CA GLY A 414 8.75 -9.61 -13.06
C GLY A 414 7.75 -9.05 -12.04
N ILE A 415 8.19 -8.18 -11.12
CA ILE A 415 7.27 -7.58 -10.14
C ILE A 415 6.27 -6.66 -10.82
N ALA A 416 6.62 -6.01 -11.93
CA ALA A 416 5.76 -5.08 -12.66
C ALA A 416 4.51 -5.74 -13.25
N ASP A 417 4.58 -7.04 -13.54
CA ASP A 417 3.49 -7.83 -14.14
C ASP A 417 2.49 -8.35 -13.10
N CYS A 418 2.78 -8.17 -11.80
CA CYS A 418 1.92 -8.61 -10.72
C CYS A 418 0.68 -7.71 -10.57
N PHE A 419 -0.40 -8.26 -10.00
CA PHE A 419 -1.59 -7.50 -9.65
C PHE A 419 -1.33 -6.47 -8.54
N SER A 420 -2.09 -5.38 -8.55
CA SER A 420 -1.96 -4.25 -7.60
C SER A 420 -3.17 -4.12 -6.66
N ASP A 421 -3.85 -5.23 -6.41
CA ASP A 421 -5.05 -5.39 -5.61
C ASP A 421 -4.98 -6.72 -4.84
N GLU A 422 -6.07 -7.12 -4.20
CA GLU A 422 -6.17 -8.31 -3.38
C GLU A 422 -5.88 -9.61 -4.16
N ALA A 423 -6.07 -9.63 -5.49
CA ALA A 423 -5.65 -10.78 -6.30
C ALA A 423 -4.12 -10.96 -6.29
N GLY A 424 -3.38 -9.86 -6.13
CA GLY A 424 -1.93 -9.89 -5.94
C GLY A 424 -1.50 -10.55 -4.64
N ILE A 425 -2.30 -10.40 -3.57
CA ILE A 425 -2.07 -11.10 -2.30
C ILE A 425 -2.20 -12.61 -2.52
N ALA A 426 -3.28 -13.05 -3.17
CA ALA A 426 -3.50 -14.47 -3.44
C ALA A 426 -2.37 -15.10 -4.28
N VAL A 427 -1.85 -14.38 -5.28
CA VAL A 427 -0.69 -14.82 -6.07
C VAL A 427 0.57 -14.91 -5.22
N ALA A 428 0.85 -13.92 -4.37
CA ALA A 428 2.01 -13.92 -3.51
C ALA A 428 1.95 -15.04 -2.45
N THR A 429 0.79 -15.24 -1.81
CA THR A 429 0.53 -16.34 -0.87
C THR A 429 0.78 -17.69 -1.52
N ARG A 430 0.21 -17.94 -2.71
CA ARG A 430 0.42 -19.20 -3.44
C ARG A 430 1.89 -19.41 -3.79
N ALA A 431 2.59 -18.38 -4.25
CA ALA A 431 4.00 -18.49 -4.58
C ALA A 431 4.88 -18.85 -3.37
N LEU A 432 4.58 -18.29 -2.20
CA LEU A 432 5.27 -18.61 -0.94
C LEU A 432 4.96 -20.03 -0.48
N ASP A 433 3.69 -20.44 -0.53
CA ASP A 433 3.20 -21.75 -0.10
C ASP A 433 3.70 -22.90 -1.00
N ASP A 434 3.64 -22.72 -2.33
CA ASP A 434 4.19 -23.66 -3.32
C ASP A 434 5.69 -23.87 -3.11
N LEU A 435 6.43 -22.79 -2.81
CA LEU A 435 7.86 -22.86 -2.55
C LEU A 435 8.14 -23.57 -1.22
N LEU A 436 7.38 -23.27 -0.17
CA LEU A 436 7.54 -23.91 1.14
C LEU A 436 7.27 -25.42 1.03
N THR A 437 6.23 -25.80 0.30
CA THR A 437 5.91 -27.20 0.00
C THR A 437 7.08 -27.89 -0.73
N ARG A 438 7.68 -27.23 -1.72
CA ARG A 438 8.87 -27.75 -2.41
C ARG A 438 10.08 -27.89 -1.50
N VAL A 439 10.31 -26.93 -0.60
CA VAL A 439 11.39 -26.95 0.40
C VAL A 439 11.23 -28.16 1.33
N HIS A 440 10.00 -28.45 1.76
CA HIS A 440 9.73 -29.58 2.68
C HIS A 440 9.74 -30.95 2.00
N GLN A 441 9.40 -31.03 0.71
CA GLN A 441 9.25 -32.31 0.00
C GLN A 441 10.45 -32.66 -0.89
N GLY A 442 11.26 -31.68 -1.27
CA GLY A 442 12.34 -31.83 -2.25
C GLY A 442 13.74 -31.59 -1.67
N PRO A 443 14.79 -31.89 -2.45
CA PRO A 443 16.15 -31.54 -2.07
C PRO A 443 16.34 -30.02 -2.11
N TRP A 444 17.09 -29.49 -1.15
CA TRP A 444 17.54 -28.09 -1.18
C TRP A 444 18.70 -27.95 -2.16
N ASP A 445 18.46 -27.30 -3.29
CA ASP A 445 19.48 -26.97 -4.28
C ASP A 445 19.66 -25.44 -4.41
N VAL A 446 20.65 -25.04 -5.21
CA VAL A 446 20.96 -23.61 -5.43
C VAL A 446 19.77 -22.84 -6.04
N SER A 447 18.93 -23.51 -6.84
CA SER A 447 17.76 -22.87 -7.43
C SER A 447 16.68 -22.61 -6.38
N VAL A 448 16.44 -23.56 -5.48
CA VAL A 448 15.53 -23.41 -4.35
C VAL A 448 16.02 -22.29 -3.43
N GLU A 449 17.30 -22.28 -3.04
CA GLU A 449 17.87 -21.22 -2.20
C GLU A 449 17.68 -19.83 -2.81
N GLN A 450 18.02 -19.69 -4.09
CA GLN A 450 17.85 -18.42 -4.81
C GLN A 450 16.38 -17.98 -4.84
N GLU A 451 15.46 -18.91 -4.99
CA GLU A 451 14.03 -18.63 -4.99
C GLU A 451 13.51 -18.23 -3.59
N VAL A 452 13.99 -18.89 -2.53
CA VAL A 452 13.69 -18.54 -1.13
C VAL A 452 14.17 -17.12 -0.84
N VAL A 453 15.44 -16.82 -1.13
CA VAL A 453 16.02 -15.49 -0.96
C VAL A 453 15.21 -14.45 -1.77
N ARG A 454 14.84 -14.78 -3.01
CA ARG A 454 14.03 -13.91 -3.87
C ARG A 454 12.69 -13.54 -3.23
N LEU A 455 11.94 -14.53 -2.73
CA LEU A 455 10.62 -14.28 -2.14
C LEU A 455 10.70 -13.57 -0.79
N LEU A 456 11.69 -13.89 0.05
CA LEU A 456 11.96 -13.17 1.29
C LEU A 456 12.33 -11.70 1.04
N CYS A 457 13.16 -11.42 0.02
CA CYS A 457 13.44 -10.04 -0.40
C CYS A 457 12.17 -9.32 -0.87
N ARG A 458 11.29 -9.97 -1.64
CA ARG A 458 9.99 -9.37 -2.02
C ARG A 458 9.11 -9.05 -0.81
N PHE A 459 9.04 -9.96 0.16
CA PHE A 459 8.34 -9.73 1.42
C PHE A 459 8.90 -8.50 2.15
N LEU A 460 10.22 -8.39 2.28
CA LEU A 460 10.87 -7.23 2.91
C LEU A 460 10.61 -5.93 2.15
N LEU A 461 10.60 -5.96 0.82
CA LEU A 461 10.20 -4.80 -0.01
C LEU A 461 8.74 -4.41 0.23
N GLY A 462 7.82 -5.37 0.33
CA GLY A 462 6.42 -5.11 0.70
C GLY A 462 6.29 -4.46 2.07
N ARG A 463 7.09 -4.90 3.05
CA ARG A 463 7.15 -4.25 4.37
C ARG A 463 7.77 -2.86 4.32
N THR A 464 8.75 -2.62 3.44
CA THR A 464 9.28 -1.28 3.19
C THR A 464 8.19 -0.35 2.67
N THR A 465 7.41 -0.79 1.66
CA THR A 465 6.35 0.04 1.06
C THR A 465 5.13 0.27 1.94
N HIS A 466 4.97 -0.44 3.07
CA HIS A 466 3.99 -0.08 4.10
C HIS A 466 4.38 1.15 4.93
N ASP A 467 5.67 1.52 4.95
CA ASP A 467 6.18 2.55 5.86
C ASP A 467 6.79 3.76 5.15
N VAL A 468 6.70 3.82 3.81
CA VAL A 468 7.19 4.96 3.03
C VAL A 468 6.46 6.26 3.35
N SER A 469 7.12 7.38 3.08
CA SER A 469 6.51 8.70 2.96
C SER A 469 6.41 9.10 1.49
N VAL A 470 5.35 9.80 1.13
CA VAL A 470 5.12 10.41 -0.17
C VAL A 470 5.11 11.92 0.02
N LEU A 471 6.09 12.61 -0.56
CA LEU A 471 6.15 14.07 -0.59
C LEU A 471 5.46 14.59 -1.85
N LEU A 472 4.42 15.39 -1.65
CA LEU A 472 3.61 16.03 -2.67
C LEU A 472 3.97 17.52 -2.66
N ASN A 473 4.78 17.96 -3.63
CA ASN A 473 5.24 19.34 -3.72
C ASN A 473 4.38 20.13 -4.70
N LEU A 474 3.98 21.35 -4.30
CA LEU A 474 3.23 22.30 -5.11
C LEU A 474 3.98 23.64 -5.13
N VAL A 475 4.13 24.22 -6.32
CA VAL A 475 4.69 25.56 -6.53
C VAL A 475 3.75 26.31 -7.46
N TYR A 476 3.42 27.56 -7.13
CA TYR A 476 2.70 28.45 -8.03
C TYR A 476 3.69 29.30 -8.83
N VAL A 477 3.48 29.38 -10.14
CA VAL A 477 4.20 30.25 -11.07
C VAL A 477 3.15 31.00 -11.88
N ASP A 478 3.11 32.34 -11.76
CA ASP A 478 2.23 33.15 -12.61
C ASP A 478 2.57 32.83 -14.08
N PRO A 479 1.58 32.49 -14.92
CA PRO A 479 1.82 32.21 -16.34
C PRO A 479 2.60 33.32 -17.08
N LYS A 480 2.58 34.56 -16.60
CA LYS A 480 3.36 35.69 -17.14
C LYS A 480 4.85 35.58 -16.83
N ASP A 481 5.21 34.94 -15.73
CA ASP A 481 6.59 34.76 -15.26
C ASP A 481 7.22 33.46 -15.79
N LEU A 482 6.42 32.58 -16.40
CA LEU A 482 6.88 31.30 -16.94
C LEU A 482 7.68 31.48 -18.24
N THR A 483 8.99 31.67 -18.10
CA THR A 483 9.94 31.66 -19.21
C THR A 483 10.35 30.23 -19.61
N PRO A 484 10.78 29.96 -20.86
CA PRO A 484 11.25 28.63 -21.27
C PRO A 484 12.39 28.07 -20.41
N MET A 485 13.27 28.95 -19.93
CA MET A 485 14.38 28.56 -19.03
C MET A 485 13.86 28.14 -17.64
N LEU A 486 12.88 28.87 -17.10
CA LEU A 486 12.22 28.51 -15.84
C LEU A 486 11.49 27.17 -15.97
N GLU A 487 10.75 26.99 -17.06
CA GLU A 487 10.05 25.76 -17.37
C GLU A 487 11.01 24.55 -17.43
N GLN A 488 12.10 24.68 -18.18
CA GLN A 488 13.12 23.64 -18.29
C GLN A 488 13.74 23.30 -16.92
N LYS A 489 13.95 24.32 -16.06
CA LYS A 489 14.48 24.12 -14.71
C LYS A 489 13.49 23.38 -13.80
N LEU A 490 12.20 23.72 -13.85
CA LEU A 490 11.15 23.01 -13.12
C LEU A 490 11.07 21.54 -13.56
N GLN A 491 11.07 21.29 -14.87
CA GLN A 491 11.07 19.94 -15.45
C GLN A 491 12.30 19.13 -15.04
N LYS A 492 13.50 19.73 -15.05
CA LYS A 492 14.75 19.09 -14.56
C LYS A 492 14.63 18.67 -13.08
N MET A 493 13.87 19.43 -12.29
CA MET A 493 13.56 19.13 -10.88
C MET A 493 12.35 18.22 -10.69
N ARG A 494 11.84 17.60 -11.77
CA ARG A 494 10.67 16.69 -11.83
C ARG A 494 9.32 17.34 -11.58
N PHE A 495 9.22 18.67 -11.60
CA PHE A 495 7.93 19.35 -11.56
C PHE A 495 7.24 19.26 -12.92
N LYS A 496 5.92 19.06 -12.90
CA LYS A 496 5.04 19.04 -14.06
C LYS A 496 3.83 19.94 -13.81
N PRO A 497 3.23 20.58 -14.82
CA PRO A 497 1.96 21.27 -14.66
C PRO A 497 0.91 20.30 -14.11
N ILE A 498 0.14 20.73 -13.11
CA ILE A 498 -0.80 19.85 -12.41
C ILE A 498 -1.98 19.42 -13.30
N GLU A 499 -2.26 20.19 -14.35
CA GLU A 499 -3.28 19.91 -15.36
C GLU A 499 -3.00 18.60 -16.13
N LEU A 500 -1.72 18.20 -16.23
CA LEU A 500 -1.32 16.92 -16.86
C LEU A 500 -1.83 15.68 -16.10
N PHE A 501 -2.35 15.87 -14.88
CA PHE A 501 -2.97 14.81 -14.09
C PHE A 501 -4.48 14.72 -14.31
N GLY A 502 -5.05 15.44 -15.30
CA GLY A 502 -6.46 15.32 -15.68
C GLY A 502 -7.43 15.90 -14.65
N ILE A 503 -6.92 16.78 -13.77
CA ILE A 503 -7.75 17.57 -12.87
C ILE A 503 -8.48 18.58 -13.77
N GLY A 504 -9.77 18.33 -14.05
CA GLY A 504 -10.51 19.04 -15.09
C GLY A 504 -10.57 20.57 -14.88
N ASN A 505 -11.00 21.29 -15.93
CA ASN A 505 -11.14 22.76 -15.99
C ASN A 505 -12.02 23.41 -14.88
N GLN A 506 -12.54 22.64 -13.94
CA GLN A 506 -13.36 23.12 -12.82
C GLN A 506 -12.55 23.95 -11.81
N PHE A 507 -11.22 23.81 -11.80
CA PHE A 507 -10.34 24.54 -10.91
C PHE A 507 -9.47 25.51 -11.71
N ARG A 508 -9.30 26.75 -11.22
CA ARG A 508 -8.29 27.69 -11.74
C ARG A 508 -6.90 27.23 -11.28
N CYS A 509 -6.42 26.11 -11.83
CA CYS A 509 -5.11 25.54 -11.49
C CYS A 509 -3.95 26.09 -12.31
N ASN A 510 -4.21 27.00 -13.25
CA ASN A 510 -3.20 27.58 -14.13
C ASN A 510 -1.99 28.10 -13.34
N GLY A 511 -0.81 27.60 -13.68
CA GLY A 511 0.44 28.01 -13.05
C GLY A 511 0.86 27.14 -11.86
N ILE A 512 0.08 26.13 -11.47
CA ILE A 512 0.48 25.21 -10.39
C ILE A 512 1.30 24.06 -10.96
N TRP A 513 2.54 23.97 -10.47
CA TRP A 513 3.49 22.92 -10.77
C TRP A 513 3.55 21.93 -9.63
N PHE A 514 3.56 20.65 -9.98
CA PHE A 514 3.43 19.54 -9.05
C PHE A 514 4.54 18.51 -9.23
N ARG A 515 5.03 17.98 -8.11
CA ARG A 515 6.00 16.88 -8.07
C ARG A 515 5.62 15.90 -6.97
N THR A 516 5.84 14.61 -7.24
CA THR A 516 5.69 13.54 -6.24
C THR A 516 7.02 12.84 -6.03
N THR A 517 7.39 12.61 -4.77
CA THR A 517 8.60 11.85 -4.42
C THR A 517 8.32 10.87 -3.30
N VAL A 518 8.70 9.60 -3.47
CA VAL A 518 8.64 8.59 -2.40
C VAL A 518 9.98 8.59 -1.67
N VAL A 519 9.93 8.67 -0.35
CA VAL A 519 11.09 8.67 0.55
C VAL A 519 10.91 7.59 1.63
N ASP A 520 11.94 7.39 2.47
CA ASP A 520 11.99 6.32 3.49
C ASP A 520 11.92 4.90 2.89
N LEU A 521 12.67 4.69 1.79
CA LEU A 521 12.72 3.43 1.02
C LEU A 521 13.79 2.44 1.48
N ASP A 522 14.34 2.63 2.69
CA ASP A 522 15.35 1.73 3.24
C ASP A 522 14.75 0.34 3.49
N ALA A 523 15.45 -0.73 3.08
CA ALA A 523 14.99 -2.11 3.28
C ALA A 523 14.72 -2.41 4.76
N LYS A 524 13.59 -3.06 5.05
CA LYS A 524 13.33 -3.54 6.41
C LYS A 524 14.31 -4.67 6.77
N PRO A 525 14.81 -4.72 8.02
CA PRO A 525 15.74 -5.76 8.42
C PRO A 525 15.03 -7.12 8.46
N HIS A 526 15.68 -8.17 7.94
CA HIS A 526 15.15 -9.53 7.93
C HIS A 526 14.85 -10.07 9.34
N SER A 527 15.56 -9.61 10.37
CA SER A 527 15.31 -9.97 11.77
C SER A 527 13.91 -9.59 12.27
N LYS A 528 13.17 -8.72 11.56
CA LYS A 528 11.78 -8.36 11.88
C LYS A 528 10.73 -9.30 11.30
N ILE A 529 11.09 -10.24 10.43
CA ILE A 529 10.14 -11.18 9.81
C ILE A 529 9.28 -11.92 10.89
N PRO A 530 9.85 -12.49 11.97
CA PRO A 530 9.06 -13.16 13.00
C PRO A 530 8.12 -12.24 13.80
N GLU A 531 8.41 -10.94 13.84
CA GLU A 531 7.50 -9.94 14.42
C GLU A 531 6.34 -9.69 13.46
N TYR A 532 6.63 -9.45 12.18
CA TYR A 532 5.63 -9.15 11.16
C TYR A 532 4.60 -10.27 10.97
N ALA A 533 5.02 -11.53 11.07
CA ALA A 533 4.14 -12.70 10.98
C ALA A 533 2.99 -12.71 12.00
N ARG A 534 3.18 -12.06 13.15
CA ARG A 534 2.18 -12.04 14.24
C ARG A 534 1.40 -10.73 14.32
N GLN A 535 1.87 -9.67 13.65
CA GLN A 535 1.28 -8.32 13.78
C GLN A 535 -0.19 -8.27 13.35
N LEU A 536 -0.54 -8.83 12.19
CA LEU A 536 -1.88 -8.71 11.65
C LEU A 536 -2.92 -9.41 12.56
N GLU A 537 -2.59 -10.61 13.05
CA GLU A 537 -3.47 -11.34 13.97
C GLU A 537 -3.59 -10.65 15.33
N HIS A 538 -2.49 -10.09 15.83
CA HIS A 538 -2.51 -9.27 17.04
C HIS A 538 -3.42 -8.04 16.89
N TYR A 539 -3.34 -7.33 15.76
CA TYR A 539 -4.21 -6.19 15.48
C TYR A 539 -5.68 -6.61 15.31
N ALA A 540 -5.95 -7.72 14.62
CA ALA A 540 -7.29 -8.27 14.50
C ALA A 540 -7.88 -8.64 15.87
N THR A 541 -7.09 -9.27 16.74
CA THR A 541 -7.49 -9.59 18.12
C THR A 541 -7.83 -8.33 18.92
N ALA A 542 -7.00 -7.29 18.84
CA ALA A 542 -7.29 -6.01 19.50
C ALA A 542 -8.59 -5.38 18.95
N TYR A 543 -8.79 -5.44 17.63
CA TYR A 543 -10.01 -4.97 16.99
C TYR A 543 -11.23 -5.74 17.49
N TYR A 544 -11.23 -7.07 17.52
CA TYR A 544 -12.35 -7.86 18.03
C TYR A 544 -12.68 -7.53 19.49
N ASN A 545 -11.65 -7.28 20.31
CA ASN A 545 -11.78 -6.98 21.73
C ASN A 545 -12.13 -5.52 22.05
N ARG A 546 -12.19 -4.63 21.06
CA ARG A 546 -12.46 -3.19 21.30
C ARG A 546 -13.76 -2.95 22.07
N GLY A 547 -14.76 -3.82 21.88
CA GLY A 547 -16.03 -3.74 22.59
C GLY A 547 -15.97 -4.13 24.08
N ASN A 548 -14.89 -4.77 24.54
CA ASN A 548 -14.69 -5.14 25.96
C ASN A 548 -14.16 -3.97 26.82
N SER A 549 -13.70 -2.88 26.19
CA SER A 549 -13.01 -1.77 26.86
C SER A 549 -13.99 -0.65 27.24
N THR A 550 -14.98 -0.95 28.09
CA THR A 550 -15.85 0.07 28.70
C THR A 550 -15.75 0.04 30.21
N LYS A 551 -14.61 0.48 30.77
CA LYS A 551 -14.55 0.97 32.15
C LYS A 551 -13.57 2.13 32.32
N LYS A 552 -14.12 3.35 32.25
CA LYS A 552 -13.93 4.52 33.14
C LYS A 552 -14.06 5.85 32.38
N GLU A 553 -15.25 6.16 31.89
CA GLU A 553 -15.65 7.56 31.79
C GLU A 553 -17.01 7.76 32.43
N LYS A 554 -17.07 8.84 33.21
CA LYS A 554 -18.14 9.16 34.14
C LYS A 554 -19.42 9.42 33.36
N SER A 555 -20.49 8.82 33.83
CA SER A 555 -21.87 9.21 33.56
C SER A 555 -22.05 10.73 33.70
N LYS A 556 -22.17 11.43 32.57
CA LYS A 556 -22.84 12.74 32.43
C LYS A 556 -22.96 13.06 30.94
N ASP A 557 -23.99 12.52 30.30
CA ASP A 557 -25.04 13.32 29.67
C ASP A 557 -26.09 12.39 29.07
N LYS A 558 -27.32 12.54 29.55
CA LYS A 558 -28.51 12.08 28.83
C LYS A 558 -28.87 13.20 27.86
N SER A 559 -28.36 13.15 26.63
CA SER A 559 -28.95 13.90 25.53
C SER A 559 -30.13 13.10 25.00
N GLU A 560 -31.32 13.66 25.20
CA GLU A 560 -32.55 13.26 24.52
C GLU A 560 -32.40 13.49 23.01
N GLY A 561 -32.81 12.52 22.17
CA GLY A 561 -33.20 12.82 20.79
C GLY A 561 -32.64 11.97 19.64
N GLU A 562 -31.98 10.83 19.84
CA GLU A 562 -31.73 9.92 18.70
C GLU A 562 -32.98 9.10 18.36
N PRO A 563 -33.40 9.02 17.08
CA PRO A 563 -34.49 8.14 16.67
C PRO A 563 -34.08 6.69 16.94
N LYS A 564 -34.78 6.02 17.87
CA LYS A 564 -34.55 4.60 18.13
C LYS A 564 -34.84 3.80 16.87
N GLU A 565 -33.81 3.22 16.27
CA GLU A 565 -33.96 2.22 15.21
C GLU A 565 -34.76 1.02 15.77
N GLU A 566 -35.91 0.74 15.18
CA GLU A 566 -36.86 -0.30 15.64
C GLU A 566 -36.41 -1.68 15.15
N ALA A 567 -36.14 -2.62 16.07
CA ALA A 567 -35.87 -4.00 15.72
C ALA A 567 -37.17 -4.70 15.27
N ILE A 568 -37.25 -5.09 13.99
CA ILE A 568 -38.43 -5.78 13.43
C ILE A 568 -38.35 -7.30 13.66
N GLY A 569 -37.14 -7.84 13.89
CA GLY A 569 -36.84 -9.24 14.21
C GLY A 569 -36.05 -9.39 15.52
N GLY A 570 -36.12 -10.58 16.17
CA GLY A 570 -35.47 -10.84 17.48
C GLY A 570 -36.33 -10.50 18.70
N HIS A 571 -35.83 -10.80 19.90
CA HIS A 571 -36.38 -10.29 21.17
C HIS A 571 -35.81 -8.89 21.41
N ASP A 572 -36.64 -7.92 21.84
CA ASP A 572 -36.27 -6.49 21.88
C ASP A 572 -35.01 -6.20 22.75
N ASP A 573 -34.68 -7.07 23.71
CA ASP A 573 -33.49 -6.94 24.56
C ASP A 573 -32.20 -7.54 23.95
N SER A 574 -32.28 -8.13 22.75
CA SER A 574 -31.20 -8.93 22.15
C SER A 574 -30.45 -8.24 21.01
N ILE A 575 -30.84 -7.03 20.59
CA ILE A 575 -30.19 -6.30 19.49
C ILE A 575 -30.00 -4.83 19.90
N ARG A 576 -28.83 -4.27 19.62
CA ARG A 576 -28.50 -2.85 19.87
C ARG A 576 -27.81 -2.25 18.65
N PHE A 577 -28.31 -1.12 18.16
CA PHE A 577 -27.70 -0.38 17.06
C PHE A 577 -26.75 0.68 17.61
N GLU A 578 -25.51 0.71 17.09
CA GLU A 578 -24.45 1.63 17.47
C GLU A 578 -23.71 2.08 16.20
N GLY A 579 -24.28 3.08 15.51
CA GLY A 579 -23.74 3.60 14.25
C GLY A 579 -23.57 2.52 13.19
N GLU A 580 -22.34 2.33 12.71
CA GLU A 580 -21.97 1.33 11.71
C GLU A 580 -22.07 -0.13 12.19
N VAL A 581 -22.37 -0.37 13.47
CA VAL A 581 -22.38 -1.71 14.07
C VAL A 581 -23.73 -2.02 14.72
N VAL A 582 -24.22 -3.23 14.49
CA VAL A 582 -25.34 -3.82 15.22
C VAL A 582 -24.82 -4.92 16.14
N TRP A 583 -25.12 -4.81 17.43
CA TRP A 583 -24.72 -5.76 18.46
C TRP A 583 -25.88 -6.68 18.80
N LYS A 584 -25.70 -7.98 18.54
CA LYS A 584 -26.63 -9.03 18.92
C LYS A 584 -26.15 -9.71 20.19
N LYS A 585 -27.02 -9.87 21.18
CA LYS A 585 -26.71 -10.60 22.42
C LYS A 585 -26.45 -12.07 22.09
N ASP A 586 -25.30 -12.55 22.49
CA ASP A 586 -24.92 -13.96 22.40
C ASP A 586 -25.89 -14.77 23.28
N GLN A 587 -26.53 -15.76 22.68
CA GLN A 587 -27.53 -16.59 23.34
C GLN A 587 -26.91 -17.72 24.19
N GLY A 588 -25.58 -17.82 24.20
CA GLY A 588 -24.80 -18.75 25.00
C GLY A 588 -24.77 -20.18 24.46
N GLY A 589 -23.85 -20.99 25.02
CA GLY A 589 -23.65 -22.39 24.65
C GLY A 589 -23.21 -22.58 23.19
N GLN A 590 -23.50 -23.77 22.64
CA GLN A 590 -23.13 -24.15 21.26
C GLN A 590 -23.73 -23.23 20.18
N ARG A 591 -24.80 -22.50 20.50
CA ARG A 591 -25.51 -21.65 19.53
C ARG A 591 -24.79 -20.33 19.28
N GLY A 592 -24.22 -19.73 20.32
CA GLY A 592 -23.41 -18.52 20.19
C GLY A 592 -22.09 -18.77 19.46
N GLU A 593 -21.44 -19.89 19.78
CA GLU A 593 -20.21 -20.34 19.13
C GLU A 593 -20.45 -20.62 17.64
N ALA A 594 -21.50 -21.37 17.30
CA ALA A 594 -21.83 -21.64 15.90
C ALA A 594 -22.14 -20.36 15.09
N GLU A 595 -22.77 -19.35 15.70
CA GLU A 595 -23.04 -18.08 15.02
C GLU A 595 -21.76 -17.27 14.79
N LEU A 596 -20.86 -17.21 15.78
CA LEU A 596 -19.56 -16.57 15.63
C LEU A 596 -18.68 -17.26 14.58
N ASP A 597 -18.64 -18.60 14.60
CA ASP A 597 -17.87 -19.39 13.66
C ASP A 597 -18.40 -19.27 12.23
N PHE A 598 -19.73 -19.27 12.06
CA PHE A 598 -20.35 -18.98 10.77
C PHE A 598 -19.98 -17.59 10.26
N LEU A 599 -20.08 -16.55 11.08
CA LEU A 599 -19.73 -15.21 10.66
C LEU A 599 -18.24 -15.09 10.31
N ARG A 600 -17.34 -15.74 11.07
CA ARG A 600 -15.91 -15.80 10.73
C ARG A 600 -15.66 -16.50 9.41
N ALA A 601 -16.25 -17.67 9.19
CA ALA A 601 -16.11 -18.42 7.95
C ALA A 601 -16.68 -17.63 6.76
N SER A 602 -17.80 -16.92 6.95
CA SER A 602 -18.42 -16.10 5.90
C SER A 602 -17.55 -14.93 5.44
N LEU A 603 -16.59 -14.49 6.27
CA LEU A 603 -15.63 -13.47 5.87
C LEU A 603 -14.73 -13.98 4.74
N GLU A 604 -14.49 -15.30 4.64
CA GLU A 604 -13.54 -15.89 3.69
C GLU A 604 -14.23 -16.36 2.39
N GLU A 605 -15.55 -16.22 2.27
CA GLU A 605 -16.37 -16.72 1.16
C GLU A 605 -16.89 -15.55 0.28
N PRO A 606 -16.31 -15.31 -0.92
CA PRO A 606 -16.67 -14.18 -1.77
C PRO A 606 -18.15 -14.13 -2.17
N ASP A 607 -18.78 -15.30 -2.36
CA ASP A 607 -20.19 -15.40 -2.76
C ASP A 607 -21.16 -14.95 -1.65
N LEU A 608 -20.68 -14.84 -0.40
CA LEU A 608 -21.46 -14.35 0.74
C LEU A 608 -21.29 -12.83 0.96
N GLN A 609 -20.39 -12.18 0.22
CA GLN A 609 -20.14 -10.75 0.33
C GLN A 609 -21.39 -9.94 -0.04
N GLY A 610 -21.86 -9.11 0.90
CA GLY A 610 -23.07 -8.30 0.73
C GLY A 610 -24.39 -9.04 1.00
N LEU A 611 -24.33 -10.36 1.26
CA LEU A 611 -25.48 -11.16 1.73
C LEU A 611 -25.43 -11.42 3.24
N VAL A 612 -24.22 -11.64 3.78
CA VAL A 612 -23.99 -11.84 5.21
C VAL A 612 -23.34 -10.57 5.78
N PRO A 613 -23.84 -10.02 6.90
CA PRO A 613 -23.21 -8.86 7.50
C PRO A 613 -21.83 -9.23 8.03
N ALA A 614 -20.84 -8.36 7.78
CA ALA A 614 -19.47 -8.60 8.19
C ALA A 614 -19.35 -8.63 9.72
N LEU A 615 -18.58 -9.57 10.25
CA LEU A 615 -18.28 -9.64 11.67
C LEU A 615 -17.53 -8.38 12.10
N ALA A 616 -18.21 -7.50 12.84
CA ALA A 616 -17.62 -6.28 13.34
C ALA A 616 -16.81 -6.54 14.62
N GLY A 617 -17.26 -7.37 15.56
CA GLY A 617 -16.51 -7.61 16.81
C GLY A 617 -17.25 -8.42 17.87
N TYR A 618 -16.70 -8.49 19.08
CA TYR A 618 -17.31 -9.17 20.22
C TYR A 618 -17.17 -8.33 21.50
N ARG A 619 -18.19 -8.32 22.37
CA ARG A 619 -18.11 -7.65 23.67
C ARG A 619 -18.71 -8.48 24.81
N VAL A 620 -18.14 -8.34 25.99
CA VAL A 620 -18.69 -8.83 27.25
C VAL A 620 -19.10 -7.63 28.09
N SER A 621 -20.38 -7.55 28.42
CA SER A 621 -20.93 -6.54 29.32
C SER A 621 -20.56 -6.82 30.77
N ASP A 622 -20.68 -5.80 31.63
CA ASP A 622 -20.36 -5.90 33.07
C ASP A 622 -21.17 -6.97 33.83
N ASP A 623 -22.35 -7.33 33.31
CA ASP A 623 -23.21 -8.41 33.82
C ASP A 623 -22.80 -9.80 33.31
N GLY A 624 -21.69 -9.91 32.57
CA GLY A 624 -21.22 -11.13 31.92
C GLY A 624 -21.95 -11.46 30.62
N SER A 625 -22.90 -10.63 30.17
CA SER A 625 -23.60 -10.84 28.90
C SER A 625 -22.65 -10.66 27.73
N LYS A 626 -22.57 -11.66 26.87
CA LYS A 626 -21.76 -11.67 25.66
C LYS A 626 -22.55 -11.08 24.49
N TRP A 627 -21.89 -10.41 23.55
CA TRP A 627 -22.52 -9.81 22.38
C TRP A 627 -21.62 -9.91 21.15
N LEU A 628 -22.25 -10.13 20.01
CA LEU A 628 -21.67 -10.27 18.69
C LEU A 628 -22.01 -9.03 17.86
N GLY A 629 -20.99 -8.29 17.45
CA GLY A 629 -21.12 -7.10 16.62
C GLY A 629 -21.03 -7.46 15.14
N MET A 630 -21.94 -6.94 14.34
CA MET A 630 -22.01 -7.13 12.88
C MET A 630 -22.12 -5.77 12.21
N SER A 631 -21.73 -5.65 10.94
CA SER A 631 -21.95 -4.43 10.16
C SER A 631 -23.45 -4.09 10.12
N ASN A 632 -23.80 -2.85 10.47
CA ASN A 632 -25.17 -2.37 10.45
C ASN A 632 -25.61 -2.08 9.01
N ALA A 633 -26.40 -2.98 8.43
CA ALA A 633 -26.96 -2.81 7.08
C ALA A 633 -27.92 -1.62 6.96
N LEU A 634 -28.40 -1.08 8.08
CA LEU A 634 -29.33 0.06 8.10
C LEU A 634 -28.61 1.40 8.24
N TYR A 635 -27.30 1.40 8.52
CA TYR A 635 -26.57 2.63 8.80
C TYR A 635 -26.58 3.59 7.62
N GLY A 636 -26.94 4.85 7.88
CA GLY A 636 -27.06 5.90 6.86
C GLY A 636 -28.38 5.90 6.08
N LEU A 637 -29.30 4.98 6.37
CA LEU A 637 -30.65 4.98 5.78
C LEU A 637 -31.62 5.76 6.67
N ALA A 638 -32.30 6.76 6.10
CA ALA A 638 -33.26 7.57 6.84
C ALA A 638 -34.57 6.83 7.15
N ASP A 639 -35.09 6.06 6.19
CA ASP A 639 -36.37 5.35 6.27
C ASP A 639 -36.25 3.94 5.68
N PRO A 640 -35.50 3.01 6.32
CA PRO A 640 -35.24 1.70 5.73
C PRO A 640 -36.51 0.84 5.63
N ALA A 641 -36.66 0.13 4.51
CA ALA A 641 -37.57 -1.00 4.39
C ALA A 641 -36.87 -2.26 4.89
N ILE A 642 -37.51 -3.01 5.78
CA ILE A 642 -36.90 -4.15 6.47
C ILE A 642 -37.88 -5.32 6.44
N LEU A 643 -37.38 -6.52 6.14
CA LEU A 643 -38.15 -7.75 6.11
C LEU A 643 -37.37 -8.87 6.81
N ASP A 644 -37.95 -9.42 7.87
CA ASP A 644 -37.44 -10.57 8.64
C ASP A 644 -38.13 -11.84 8.13
N ILE A 645 -37.33 -12.73 7.54
CA ILE A 645 -37.78 -13.99 6.96
C ILE A 645 -36.99 -15.13 7.60
N LYS A 646 -37.69 -16.22 7.93
CA LYS A 646 -37.08 -17.50 8.29
C LYS A 646 -37.16 -18.45 7.12
N MET A 647 -36.09 -19.19 6.89
CA MET A 647 -35.96 -20.09 5.74
C MET A 647 -35.58 -21.50 6.19
N GLY A 648 -35.96 -22.50 5.41
CA GLY A 648 -35.88 -23.94 5.73
C GLY A 648 -37.24 -24.56 6.10
N THR A 649 -37.46 -25.81 5.68
CA THR A 649 -38.67 -26.59 6.04
C THR A 649 -38.64 -27.11 7.48
N GLN A 650 -37.48 -27.06 8.13
CA GLN A 650 -37.26 -27.38 9.53
C GLN A 650 -36.48 -26.24 10.21
N THR A 651 -37.08 -25.65 11.24
CA THR A 651 -36.61 -24.40 11.88
C THR A 651 -36.13 -24.61 13.33
N TRP A 652 -35.75 -25.84 13.66
CA TRP A 652 -35.16 -26.26 14.93
C TRP A 652 -33.92 -27.11 14.64
N THR A 653 -32.91 -27.03 15.50
CA THR A 653 -31.64 -27.78 15.40
C THR A 653 -31.83 -29.26 15.78
N PRO A 654 -30.90 -30.17 15.41
CA PRO A 654 -30.98 -31.59 15.79
C PRO A 654 -31.00 -31.80 17.32
N ASN A 655 -30.31 -30.92 18.05
CA ASN A 655 -30.24 -30.94 19.52
C ASN A 655 -31.40 -30.17 20.19
N ALA A 656 -32.44 -29.77 19.45
CA ALA A 656 -33.57 -29.03 20.03
C ALA A 656 -34.41 -29.93 20.96
N SER A 657 -34.96 -29.34 22.02
CA SER A 657 -35.87 -30.07 22.92
C SER A 657 -37.13 -30.54 22.17
N ALA A 658 -37.73 -31.65 22.62
CA ALA A 658 -38.96 -32.18 22.04
C ALA A 658 -40.11 -31.14 22.04
N GLU A 659 -40.18 -30.29 23.06
CA GLU A 659 -41.13 -29.18 23.15
C GLU A 659 -40.88 -28.10 22.09
N LYS A 660 -39.60 -27.75 21.85
CA LYS A 660 -39.22 -26.77 20.84
C LYS A 660 -39.51 -27.29 19.43
N ALA A 661 -39.18 -28.55 19.16
CA ALA A 661 -39.49 -29.23 17.90
C ALA A 661 -41.00 -29.21 17.64
N LYS A 662 -41.81 -29.67 18.61
CA LYS A 662 -43.27 -29.64 18.52
C LYS A 662 -43.82 -28.23 18.27
N SER A 663 -43.32 -27.23 18.99
CA SER A 663 -43.71 -25.82 18.81
C SER A 663 -43.40 -25.32 17.39
N GLN A 664 -42.21 -25.61 16.86
CA GLN A 664 -41.86 -25.21 15.50
C GLN A 664 -42.65 -25.97 14.43
N SER A 665 -42.95 -27.26 14.63
CA SER A 665 -43.80 -28.05 13.72
C SER A 665 -45.23 -27.50 13.64
N VAL A 666 -45.82 -27.10 14.78
CA VAL A 666 -47.14 -26.44 14.79
C VAL A 666 -47.11 -25.14 14.00
N LYS A 667 -46.07 -24.32 14.19
CA LYS A 667 -45.93 -23.09 13.41
C LYS A 667 -45.73 -23.38 11.93
N ALA A 668 -44.97 -24.42 11.59
CA ALA A 668 -44.72 -24.78 10.20
C ALA A 668 -45.98 -25.26 9.45
N ALA A 669 -46.92 -25.90 10.15
CA ALA A 669 -48.22 -26.29 9.60
C ALA A 669 -49.18 -25.10 9.39
N ALA A 670 -49.02 -24.02 10.16
CA ALA A 670 -49.89 -22.84 10.12
C ALA A 670 -49.36 -21.70 9.21
N CYS A 671 -48.24 -21.89 8.52
CA CYS A 671 -47.65 -20.88 7.64
C CYS A 671 -46.95 -21.52 6.44
N THR A 672 -46.31 -20.69 5.64
CA THR A 672 -45.56 -21.09 4.44
C THR A 672 -44.27 -21.88 4.73
N THR A 673 -43.84 -22.05 5.99
CA THR A 673 -42.62 -22.81 6.32
C THR A 673 -42.72 -24.27 5.89
N GLY A 674 -43.86 -24.94 6.12
CA GLY A 674 -44.02 -26.37 5.79
C GLY A 674 -44.16 -26.62 4.29
N SER A 675 -44.80 -25.71 3.56
CA SER A 675 -45.12 -25.87 2.13
C SER A 675 -44.08 -25.25 1.19
N LEU A 676 -43.51 -24.11 1.56
CA LEU A 676 -42.58 -23.33 0.74
C LEU A 676 -41.17 -23.24 1.34
N GLY A 677 -40.97 -23.72 2.58
CA GLY A 677 -39.67 -23.61 3.26
C GLY A 677 -39.31 -22.18 3.66
N VAL A 678 -40.27 -21.25 3.69
CA VAL A 678 -40.05 -19.84 4.00
C VAL A 678 -41.18 -19.33 4.90
N ARG A 679 -40.90 -18.44 5.86
CA ARG A 679 -41.92 -17.72 6.66
C ARG A 679 -41.52 -16.28 6.90
N VAL A 680 -42.45 -15.37 6.65
CA VAL A 680 -42.33 -13.96 7.00
C VAL A 680 -42.63 -13.78 8.50
N VAL A 681 -41.61 -13.37 9.26
CA VAL A 681 -41.72 -13.18 10.71
C VAL A 681 -42.26 -11.79 11.03
N GLY A 682 -41.77 -10.78 10.32
CA GLY A 682 -42.13 -9.39 10.51
C GLY A 682 -41.51 -8.54 9.40
N GLY A 683 -42.17 -7.46 9.01
CA GLY A 683 -41.63 -6.51 8.03
C GLY A 683 -42.20 -5.12 8.23
N LYS A 684 -41.46 -4.11 7.81
CA LYS A 684 -41.86 -2.70 7.74
C LYS A 684 -41.39 -2.12 6.41
N MET A 685 -42.30 -1.53 5.65
CA MET A 685 -42.00 -0.95 4.35
C MET A 685 -43.06 0.11 4.02
N LYS A 686 -42.77 1.00 3.06
CA LYS A 686 -43.76 1.98 2.60
C LYS A 686 -44.66 1.35 1.55
N ASP A 687 -45.96 1.60 1.64
CA ASP A 687 -46.94 1.25 0.60
C ASP A 687 -46.88 2.23 -0.58
N ALA A 688 -47.74 2.03 -1.58
CA ALA A 688 -47.79 2.87 -2.78
C ALA A 688 -48.13 4.34 -2.48
N ASP A 689 -48.76 4.62 -1.33
CA ASP A 689 -49.11 5.97 -0.87
C ASP A 689 -48.01 6.59 0.01
N GLY A 690 -46.86 5.90 0.16
CA GLY A 690 -45.72 6.35 0.94
C GLY A 690 -45.87 6.15 2.46
N LYS A 691 -46.91 5.44 2.91
CA LYS A 691 -47.19 5.19 4.32
C LYS A 691 -46.56 3.86 4.76
N PHE A 692 -45.97 3.83 5.96
CA PHE A 692 -45.44 2.59 6.50
C PHE A 692 -46.54 1.56 6.78
N CYS A 693 -46.39 0.38 6.19
CA CYS A 693 -47.16 -0.81 6.50
C CYS A 693 -46.27 -1.83 7.23
N LYS A 694 -46.89 -2.60 8.13
CA LYS A 694 -46.27 -3.72 8.85
C LYS A 694 -46.90 -5.03 8.38
N VAL A 695 -46.09 -6.08 8.22
CA VAL A 695 -46.47 -7.39 7.65
C VAL A 695 -45.83 -8.55 8.43
N GLY A 696 -46.40 -9.76 8.36
CA GLY A 696 -45.87 -10.96 9.01
C GLY A 696 -46.52 -11.31 10.35
N TYR A 697 -46.16 -12.49 10.86
CA TYR A 697 -46.74 -13.09 12.06
C TYR A 697 -46.74 -12.18 13.30
N LYS A 698 -45.66 -11.42 13.52
CA LYS A 698 -45.56 -10.49 14.66
C LYS A 698 -46.62 -9.37 14.65
N PHE A 699 -47.24 -9.11 13.51
CA PHE A 699 -48.23 -8.05 13.34
C PHE A 699 -49.60 -8.58 12.91
N GLU A 700 -49.87 -9.87 13.14
CA GLU A 700 -51.15 -10.54 12.82
C GLU A 700 -51.53 -10.43 11.34
N LYS A 701 -50.54 -10.33 10.46
CA LYS A 701 -50.69 -10.23 9.00
C LYS A 701 -49.86 -11.31 8.34
N ASP A 702 -50.23 -12.55 8.62
CA ASP A 702 -49.52 -13.73 8.14
C ASP A 702 -49.56 -13.83 6.62
N VAL A 703 -48.43 -14.27 6.06
CA VAL A 703 -48.30 -14.66 4.65
C VAL A 703 -48.45 -16.16 4.59
N THR A 704 -49.57 -16.63 4.03
CA THR A 704 -50.00 -18.03 4.14
C THR A 704 -49.96 -18.79 2.82
N SER A 705 -49.83 -18.08 1.70
CA SER A 705 -49.77 -18.66 0.35
C SER A 705 -48.55 -18.20 -0.45
N ALA A 706 -48.22 -18.93 -1.53
CA ALA A 706 -47.14 -18.57 -2.45
C ALA A 706 -47.43 -17.25 -3.18
N VAL A 707 -48.69 -17.03 -3.55
CA VAL A 707 -49.15 -15.80 -4.23
C VAL A 707 -48.99 -14.58 -3.31
N GLU A 708 -49.42 -14.68 -2.06
CA GLU A 708 -49.24 -13.60 -1.06
C GLU A 708 -47.76 -13.30 -0.80
N LEU A 709 -46.90 -14.33 -0.80
CA LEU A 709 -45.46 -14.16 -0.62
C LEU A 709 -44.83 -13.45 -1.83
N GLU A 710 -45.21 -13.84 -3.04
CA GLU A 710 -44.75 -13.22 -4.28
C GLU A 710 -45.19 -11.76 -4.40
N GLU A 711 -46.44 -11.45 -4.05
CA GLU A 711 -46.96 -10.08 -3.99
C GLU A 711 -46.19 -9.24 -2.96
N LEU A 712 -45.94 -9.78 -1.77
CA LEU A 712 -45.18 -9.09 -0.73
C LEU A 712 -43.74 -8.81 -1.16
N LEU A 713 -43.04 -9.82 -1.69
CA LEU A 713 -41.66 -9.67 -2.16
C LEU A 713 -41.57 -8.69 -3.34
N SER A 714 -42.56 -8.70 -4.23
CA SER A 714 -42.64 -7.76 -5.35
C SER A 714 -42.87 -6.32 -4.88
N SER A 715 -43.65 -6.14 -3.81
CA SER A 715 -43.83 -4.84 -3.17
C SER A 715 -42.56 -4.40 -2.44
N PHE A 716 -41.85 -5.33 -1.78
CA PHE A 716 -40.62 -5.04 -1.02
C PHE A 716 -39.47 -4.67 -1.96
N LEU A 717 -39.34 -5.39 -3.07
CA LEU A 717 -38.40 -5.12 -4.15
C LEU A 717 -39.08 -4.28 -5.23
N HIS A 718 -39.44 -3.05 -4.88
CA HIS A 718 -40.38 -2.22 -5.67
C HIS A 718 -39.94 -1.84 -7.10
N SER A 719 -38.65 -2.00 -7.45
CA SER A 719 -38.09 -1.55 -8.74
C SER A 719 -37.59 -2.73 -9.56
N ASP A 720 -37.65 -2.59 -10.89
CA ASP A 720 -37.20 -3.66 -11.79
C ASP A 720 -35.71 -3.92 -11.68
N GLY A 721 -34.91 -2.90 -11.31
CA GLY A 721 -33.50 -3.07 -10.97
C GLY A 721 -33.28 -3.91 -9.70
N LEU A 722 -34.12 -3.74 -8.67
CA LEU A 722 -34.08 -4.59 -7.47
C LEU A 722 -34.57 -6.00 -7.78
N ARG A 723 -35.60 -6.17 -8.63
CA ARG A 723 -36.13 -7.48 -9.03
C ARG A 723 -35.20 -8.26 -9.97
N SER A 724 -34.50 -7.57 -10.88
CA SER A 724 -33.56 -8.16 -11.84
C SER A 724 -32.14 -8.35 -11.28
N GLY A 725 -31.72 -7.49 -10.34
CA GLY A 725 -30.50 -7.67 -9.55
C GLY A 725 -30.67 -8.67 -8.39
N SER A 726 -31.91 -8.92 -7.95
CA SER A 726 -32.19 -9.95 -6.95
C SER A 726 -32.19 -11.34 -7.58
N THR A 727 -31.02 -11.97 -7.59
CA THR A 727 -30.93 -13.42 -7.46
C THR A 727 -31.77 -13.91 -6.27
N LEU A 728 -32.06 -13.07 -5.26
CA LEU A 728 -32.85 -13.36 -4.06
C LEU A 728 -34.23 -13.98 -4.29
N VAL A 729 -35.05 -13.56 -5.27
CA VAL A 729 -36.39 -14.18 -5.47
C VAL A 729 -36.24 -15.58 -6.07
N ALA A 730 -35.35 -15.76 -7.04
CA ALA A 730 -35.01 -17.07 -7.58
C ALA A 730 -34.28 -17.95 -6.54
N TYR A 731 -33.38 -17.40 -5.72
CA TYR A 731 -32.62 -18.12 -4.68
C TYR A 731 -33.47 -18.48 -3.45
N CYS A 732 -34.43 -17.63 -3.06
CA CYS A 732 -35.38 -17.91 -1.98
C CYS A 732 -36.40 -18.99 -2.39
N VAL A 733 -36.71 -19.10 -3.69
CA VAL A 733 -37.59 -20.15 -4.24
C VAL A 733 -36.81 -21.43 -4.58
N ASP A 734 -35.55 -21.32 -5.03
CA ASP A 734 -34.68 -22.45 -5.44
C ASP A 734 -33.76 -22.94 -4.29
N TYR A 735 -34.31 -22.90 -3.06
CA TYR A 735 -33.64 -22.94 -1.75
C TYR A 735 -32.87 -24.25 -1.39
N THR A 736 -32.59 -25.16 -2.32
CA THR A 736 -32.02 -26.49 -1.98
C THR A 736 -30.65 -26.79 -2.54
N ARG A 737 -30.09 -25.99 -3.46
CA ARG A 737 -28.85 -26.37 -4.16
C ARG A 737 -27.57 -25.74 -3.60
N THR A 738 -27.57 -24.45 -3.27
CA THR A 738 -26.34 -23.72 -2.92
C THR A 738 -25.99 -23.78 -1.43
N TYR A 739 -26.97 -23.65 -0.52
CA TYR A 739 -26.72 -23.76 0.93
C TYR A 739 -26.40 -25.19 1.40
N ARG A 740 -26.77 -26.21 0.62
CA ARG A 740 -26.31 -27.59 0.84
C ARG A 740 -24.81 -27.76 0.63
N MET A 741 -24.16 -26.91 -0.15
CA MET A 741 -22.71 -27.02 -0.42
C MET A 741 -21.86 -26.41 0.69
N CYS A 742 -22.29 -25.31 1.33
CA CYS A 742 -21.53 -24.67 2.40
C CYS A 742 -21.67 -25.36 3.77
N TYR A 743 -22.84 -25.96 4.06
CA TYR A 743 -23.07 -26.63 5.35
C TYR A 743 -22.55 -28.08 5.38
N ALA A 744 -22.55 -28.78 4.24
CA ALA A 744 -22.10 -30.17 4.15
C ALA A 744 -20.57 -30.34 4.21
N SER A 745 -19.80 -29.28 3.91
CA SER A 745 -18.34 -29.29 4.00
C SER A 745 -17.81 -29.05 5.43
N TYR A 746 -18.62 -28.41 6.30
CA TYR A 746 -18.19 -28.04 7.66
C TYR A 746 -18.80 -28.88 8.79
N PHE A 747 -19.99 -29.46 8.59
CA PHE A 747 -20.60 -30.38 9.57
C PHE A 747 -20.77 -31.76 8.95
N GLN A 748 -19.97 -32.74 9.41
CA GLN A 748 -20.23 -34.15 9.14
C GLN A 748 -21.49 -34.58 9.90
N GLU A 749 -22.66 -34.31 9.33
CA GLU A 749 -23.87 -35.12 9.45
C GLU A 749 -24.98 -34.46 8.61
N GLY A 750 -25.40 -35.15 7.55
CA GLY A 750 -26.50 -34.69 6.72
C GLY A 750 -27.80 -34.64 7.51
N ASN A 751 -28.24 -33.45 7.92
CA ASN A 751 -29.61 -33.20 8.36
C ASN A 751 -30.01 -31.73 8.11
N ASN A 752 -31.21 -31.55 7.55
CA ASN A 752 -31.78 -30.27 7.11
C ASN A 752 -32.22 -29.39 8.30
N CYS A 753 -31.29 -28.76 9.02
CA CYS A 753 -31.60 -27.76 10.05
C CYS A 753 -30.94 -26.41 9.73
N LEU A 754 -31.73 -25.37 9.46
CA LEU A 754 -31.26 -23.98 9.41
C LEU A 754 -32.25 -23.10 10.20
N GLN A 755 -31.77 -22.08 10.92
CA GLN A 755 -32.59 -21.26 11.84
C GLN A 755 -32.51 -19.78 11.57
#